data_AF-A0A395LYU2-F1
#
_entry.id   AF-A0A395LYU2-F1
#
_cell.length_a   1.000
_cell.length_b   1.000
_cell.length_c   1.000
_cell.angle_alpha   90.00
_cell.angle_beta   90.00
_cell.angle_gamma   90.00
#
_symmetry.space_group_name_H-M   'P 1'
#
loop_
_entity.id
_entity.type
_entity.pdbx_description
1 polymer ?
#
loop_
_entity_poly.entity_id
_entity_poly.type
_entity_poly.pdbx_seq_one_letter_code
_entity_poly.pdbx_strand_id
1 'polypeptide(L)'
;MKKLVIYVLFSLCITPTLMAQAKKPLTHEVYDSWKSISGSTISNTGKYAAYSLTPQEGDATLMIHALPSKDAQAIPRGEEARFSEDEAFLVFKIKPPLDSVKAQKRRKVRTEDLPKDSLGIYNLQTGALTKIPRVKSFKMPEKAGGWLAYQHEKKQPAARDTSASKSRRPKEESDSLGTELVLLNLKTGKERKFPFVTEYEFSKNGKRFMFATSGDDSLFEAGVYLLHLETEQMQPLWRAKGRYKRLAFDEAGEQAAFLADLDTSKSRLRAFSLYYWKLGTDSATKLLDTLHAAVPKGTLVSEFYTPLFSKDGKKLYYGISEKPLLPDTTKLPEEIVSVDIWHWRDNDLQPEQLRNLNRERERYYLGVMHLEEKRAVQLATKDMANVILSEEGNADWALGLSDNKYEYLKAWEGAPVRNDIYAVNLKDGSRKLIRENERAFGIYLSPSAKYVLWYSAQQGAWLTYNLETGETANLTGKIKHPFTNELHDMPGPPEPYGFAGWIEGETSLLIYDRYDLWRFDATAKTPPQRLTNGREQKIRFRYIKLNHEERTINPNAPMILQAFNESTKASGYYKFTIAEGGAPKKLIMGDYAVLDLIKAKQSDAVLFRKMTVSEFPNLHATTLAFDNIVQISDANPQQKLYNWATVELVKWKSFSGEMLEGLLYKPEDFDPKKKYPMIVYYYERNSDGLHLYTPPAPSRSIVNRTMYPSNGYLLFIPDITYKIGYPGQSAYEDVVSGVQALLKRGYIDEKRLGLQGQSWGGYQTAYLITRTKKMFAAAMAGAPVANMTSAYGGIRWESGLSRMFQYEKAQSRIGASLWEKPKLYLENSPLFSADKIETPLLIMHNDADGAVPWYQGIELFMALKRLGKPVWMLNYNGEAHNLTQRKNMKDLSIRMQQFFDHYLKGAPMPRWMKEGVPAIEKTINMGYEFAN
;
A
#
# COMPACT_ATOMS: atom_id res chain seq x y z
N MET A 1 20.18 -79.22 -57.67
CA MET A 1 18.84 -79.04 -57.04
C MET A 1 19.04 -78.47 -55.64
N LYS A 2 19.24 -77.16 -55.43
CA LYS A 2 18.29 -76.02 -55.27
C LYS A 2 17.15 -76.21 -54.25
N LYS A 3 17.27 -75.53 -53.09
CA LYS A 3 16.27 -74.74 -52.31
C LYS A 3 16.95 -74.30 -50.98
N LEU A 4 17.69 -73.19 -50.96
CA LEU A 4 17.28 -71.83 -50.51
C LEU A 4 16.55 -71.81 -49.14
N VAL A 5 17.30 -71.53 -48.07
CA VAL A 5 16.79 -71.08 -46.76
C VAL A 5 17.43 -69.73 -46.46
N ILE A 6 16.61 -68.69 -46.40
CA ILE A 6 16.98 -67.32 -46.05
C ILE A 6 16.77 -67.17 -44.54
N TYR A 7 17.82 -66.85 -43.79
CA TYR A 7 17.70 -66.31 -42.44
C TYR A 7 17.59 -64.78 -42.53
N VAL A 8 16.42 -64.23 -42.20
CA VAL A 8 16.23 -62.79 -41.96
C VAL A 8 16.45 -62.53 -40.47
N LEU A 9 17.53 -61.81 -40.14
CA LEU A 9 17.73 -61.18 -38.84
C LEU A 9 16.87 -59.91 -38.76
N PHE A 10 15.81 -59.94 -37.95
CA PHE A 10 15.05 -58.73 -37.59
C PHE A 10 15.74 -58.05 -36.41
N SER A 11 16.48 -56.97 -36.67
CA SER A 11 16.92 -56.03 -35.63
C SER A 11 15.74 -55.14 -35.23
N LEU A 12 15.18 -55.35 -34.03
CA LEU A 12 14.23 -54.44 -33.42
C LEU A 12 14.99 -53.27 -32.78
N CYS A 13 15.06 -52.12 -33.46
CA CYS A 13 15.46 -50.86 -32.84
C CYS A 13 14.31 -50.37 -31.94
N ILE A 14 14.44 -50.56 -30.63
CA ILE A 14 13.60 -49.89 -29.64
C ILE A 14 14.22 -48.51 -29.38
N THR A 15 13.71 -47.48 -30.06
CA THR A 15 13.96 -46.09 -29.69
C THR A 15 13.11 -45.75 -28.46
N PRO A 16 13.69 -45.25 -27.35
CA PRO A 16 12.89 -44.78 -26.23
C PRO A 16 12.21 -43.47 -26.66
N THR A 17 10.90 -43.51 -26.89
CA THR A 17 10.08 -42.30 -26.92
C THR A 17 10.09 -41.70 -25.52
N LEU A 18 10.84 -40.61 -25.34
CA LEU A 18 10.73 -39.68 -24.22
C LEU A 18 9.28 -39.14 -24.20
N MET A 19 8.38 -39.81 -23.49
CA MET A 19 7.10 -39.21 -23.14
C MET A 19 7.39 -38.09 -22.13
N ALA A 20 7.12 -36.85 -22.52
CA ALA A 20 7.21 -35.71 -21.64
C ALA A 20 6.32 -35.97 -20.41
N GLN A 21 6.90 -35.91 -19.21
CA GLN A 21 6.17 -36.10 -17.96
C GLN A 21 5.07 -35.03 -17.85
N ALA A 22 3.82 -35.46 -17.69
CA ALA A 22 2.69 -34.55 -17.56
C ALA A 22 2.89 -33.64 -16.33
N LYS A 23 2.71 -32.33 -16.49
CA LYS A 23 2.79 -31.37 -15.38
C LYS A 23 1.66 -31.62 -14.39
N LYS A 24 1.95 -31.48 -13.10
CA LYS A 24 0.97 -31.75 -12.01
C LYS A 24 0.12 -30.51 -11.69
N PRO A 25 -1.13 -30.66 -11.25
CA PRO A 25 -1.90 -29.53 -10.73
C PRO A 25 -1.23 -28.93 -9.49
N LEU A 26 -1.44 -27.64 -9.26
CA LEU A 26 -1.04 -26.97 -8.02
C LEU A 26 -1.83 -27.56 -6.83
N THR A 27 -1.19 -27.61 -5.67
CA THR A 27 -1.80 -28.01 -4.39
C THR A 27 -1.55 -26.93 -3.34
N HIS A 28 -2.27 -26.94 -2.22
CA HIS A 28 -2.07 -25.95 -1.16
C HIS A 28 -0.68 -26.00 -0.50
N GLU A 29 0.09 -27.06 -0.71
CA GLU A 29 1.44 -27.24 -0.15
C GLU A 29 2.47 -26.31 -0.79
N VAL A 30 2.21 -25.83 -2.02
CA VAL A 30 3.16 -24.99 -2.76
C VAL A 30 3.22 -23.54 -2.25
N TYR A 31 2.25 -23.14 -1.43
CA TYR A 31 2.07 -21.76 -1.01
C TYR A 31 3.27 -21.21 -0.24
N ASP A 32 3.88 -22.01 0.62
CA ASP A 32 4.92 -21.53 1.54
C ASP A 32 6.23 -21.23 0.81
N SER A 33 6.57 -22.05 -0.19
CA SER A 33 7.82 -21.94 -0.94
C SER A 33 7.76 -20.97 -2.12
N TRP A 34 6.57 -20.52 -2.53
CA TRP A 34 6.43 -19.57 -3.64
C TRP A 34 7.05 -18.23 -3.28
N LYS A 35 7.93 -17.71 -4.14
CA LYS A 35 8.73 -16.52 -3.87
C LYS A 35 8.16 -15.29 -4.55
N SER A 36 8.41 -14.14 -3.95
CA SER A 36 8.24 -12.81 -4.50
C SER A 36 9.58 -12.08 -4.57
N ILE A 37 9.66 -11.03 -5.38
CA ILE A 37 10.81 -10.11 -5.41
C ILE A 37 10.43 -8.87 -4.61
N SER A 38 11.25 -8.50 -3.63
CA SER A 38 11.07 -7.31 -2.80
C SER A 38 12.38 -6.52 -2.67
N GLY A 39 12.28 -5.24 -2.31
CA GLY A 39 13.44 -4.40 -2.00
C GLY A 39 14.41 -4.20 -3.17
N SER A 40 13.94 -4.20 -4.42
CA SER A 40 14.78 -3.98 -5.58
C SER A 40 15.41 -2.59 -5.55
N THR A 41 16.73 -2.52 -5.75
CA THR A 41 17.51 -1.28 -5.78
C THR A 41 18.66 -1.40 -6.77
N ILE A 42 19.09 -0.25 -7.31
CA ILE A 42 20.20 -0.10 -8.25
C ILE A 42 21.20 0.90 -7.67
N SER A 43 22.49 0.67 -7.89
CA SER A 43 23.53 1.60 -7.47
C SER A 43 23.45 2.92 -8.27
N ASN A 44 24.01 4.00 -7.73
CA ASN A 44 24.03 5.33 -8.36
C ASN A 44 24.54 5.32 -9.81
N THR A 45 25.59 4.56 -10.12
CA THR A 45 26.19 4.41 -11.45
C THR A 45 25.51 3.35 -12.31
N GLY A 46 24.66 2.50 -11.72
CA GLY A 46 24.03 1.38 -12.41
C GLY A 46 24.91 0.14 -12.57
N LYS A 47 26.06 0.07 -11.88
CA LYS A 47 26.97 -1.09 -11.92
C LYS A 47 26.47 -2.27 -11.10
N TYR A 48 25.67 -2.03 -10.07
CA TYR A 48 25.16 -3.08 -9.19
C TYR A 48 23.65 -3.00 -9.03
N ALA A 49 23.03 -4.17 -8.85
CA ALA A 49 21.64 -4.28 -8.44
C ALA A 49 21.50 -5.25 -7.27
N ALA A 50 20.55 -4.98 -6.39
CA ALA A 50 20.22 -5.87 -5.28
C ALA A 50 18.71 -6.02 -5.12
N TYR A 51 18.27 -7.22 -4.73
CA TYR A 51 16.87 -7.51 -4.42
C TYR A 51 16.75 -8.76 -3.54
N SER A 52 15.67 -8.90 -2.79
CA SER A 52 15.41 -10.10 -1.97
C SER A 52 14.39 -11.02 -2.65
N LEU A 53 14.72 -12.31 -2.71
CA LEU A 53 13.79 -13.40 -3.01
C LEU A 53 13.12 -13.86 -1.72
N THR A 54 11.86 -13.52 -1.55
CA THR A 54 11.13 -13.74 -0.29
C THR A 54 10.06 -14.81 -0.49
N PRO A 55 10.21 -16.02 0.08
CA PRO A 55 9.13 -17.01 0.12
C PRO A 55 7.96 -16.47 0.96
N GLN A 56 6.73 -16.92 0.68
CA GLN A 56 5.58 -16.50 1.48
C GLN A 56 5.68 -16.92 2.95
N GLU A 57 6.32 -18.06 3.21
CA GLU A 57 6.63 -18.53 4.55
C GLU A 57 8.00 -19.19 4.55
N GLY A 58 9.03 -18.45 4.99
CA GLY A 58 10.41 -18.90 5.03
C GLY A 58 11.38 -17.73 5.15
N ASP A 59 12.66 -18.03 5.00
CA ASP A 59 13.75 -17.06 5.04
C ASP A 59 13.99 -16.45 3.64
N ALA A 60 14.07 -15.12 3.55
CA ALA A 60 14.42 -14.45 2.30
C ALA A 60 15.89 -14.70 1.91
N THR A 61 16.22 -14.49 0.64
CA THR A 61 17.61 -14.50 0.14
C THR A 61 17.89 -13.22 -0.62
N LEU A 62 18.87 -12.43 -0.17
CA LEU A 62 19.33 -11.25 -0.88
C LEU A 62 20.21 -11.69 -2.05
N MET A 63 19.90 -11.19 -3.24
CA MET A 63 20.65 -11.39 -4.47
C MET A 63 21.38 -10.09 -4.81
N ILE A 64 22.68 -10.18 -5.09
CA ILE A 64 23.52 -9.04 -5.46
C ILE A 64 24.14 -9.33 -6.82
N HIS A 65 23.91 -8.46 -7.79
CA HIS A 65 24.39 -8.59 -9.17
C HIS A 65 25.37 -7.48 -9.52
N ALA A 66 26.44 -7.83 -10.25
CA ALA A 66 27.24 -6.87 -11.00
C ALA A 66 26.68 -6.81 -12.43
N LEU A 67 26.04 -5.69 -12.79
CA LEU A 67 25.37 -5.54 -14.08
C LEU A 67 26.40 -5.36 -15.22
N PRO A 68 26.14 -5.93 -16.42
CA PRO A 68 24.92 -6.63 -16.84
C PRO A 68 24.95 -8.15 -16.62
N SER A 69 25.83 -8.68 -15.77
CA SER A 69 25.91 -10.14 -15.52
C SER A 69 24.61 -10.67 -14.91
N LYS A 70 24.34 -11.96 -15.19
CA LYS A 70 23.28 -12.74 -14.53
C LYS A 70 23.78 -13.44 -13.26
N ASP A 71 25.09 -13.47 -13.06
CA ASP A 71 25.68 -14.10 -11.88
C ASP A 71 25.41 -13.24 -10.66
N ALA A 72 24.93 -13.88 -9.60
CA ALA A 72 24.64 -13.22 -8.35
C ALA A 72 25.32 -13.87 -7.17
N GLN A 73 25.76 -13.02 -6.26
CA GLN A 73 26.03 -13.42 -4.89
C GLN A 73 24.71 -13.53 -4.13
N ALA A 74 24.42 -14.72 -3.59
CA ALA A 74 23.28 -14.96 -2.72
C ALA A 74 23.70 -14.84 -1.25
N ILE A 75 22.96 -14.04 -0.48
CA ILE A 75 23.13 -13.90 0.97
C ILE A 75 21.84 -14.36 1.69
N PRO A 76 21.89 -15.51 2.39
CA PRO A 76 20.74 -16.02 3.12
C PRO A 76 20.27 -15.05 4.22
N ARG A 77 18.95 -14.88 4.32
CA ARG A 77 18.25 -14.02 5.31
C ARG A 77 18.53 -12.52 5.15
N GLY A 78 19.17 -12.10 4.06
CA GLY A 78 19.45 -10.70 3.76
C GLY A 78 18.21 -9.94 3.28
N GLU A 79 17.94 -8.79 3.89
CA GLU A 79 16.81 -7.90 3.58
C GLU A 79 17.16 -6.43 3.84
N GLU A 80 16.33 -5.49 3.36
CA GLU A 80 16.49 -4.04 3.59
C GLU A 80 17.84 -3.49 3.10
N ALA A 81 18.33 -4.00 1.95
CA ALA A 81 19.65 -3.64 1.42
C ALA A 81 19.72 -2.21 0.88
N ARG A 82 20.84 -1.53 1.17
CA ARG A 82 21.14 -0.16 0.73
C ARG A 82 22.60 -0.05 0.30
N PHE A 83 22.83 0.56 -0.86
CA PHE A 83 24.17 0.91 -1.31
C PHE A 83 24.70 2.13 -0.54
N SER A 84 25.99 2.16 -0.24
CA SER A 84 26.65 3.41 0.15
C SER A 84 26.72 4.37 -1.05
N GLU A 85 26.72 5.68 -0.83
CA GLU A 85 26.72 6.67 -1.92
C GLU A 85 27.95 6.53 -2.85
N ASP A 86 29.10 6.12 -2.30
CA ASP A 86 30.33 5.83 -3.04
C ASP A 86 30.39 4.44 -3.67
N GLU A 87 29.34 3.64 -3.51
CA GLU A 87 29.18 2.29 -4.06
C GLU A 87 30.28 1.28 -3.67
N ALA A 88 31.01 1.55 -2.59
CA ALA A 88 32.01 0.62 -2.08
C ALA A 88 31.36 -0.51 -1.26
N PHE A 89 30.20 -0.26 -0.65
CA PHE A 89 29.54 -1.20 0.26
C PHE A 89 28.04 -1.35 -0.02
N LEU A 90 27.53 -2.55 0.25
CA LEU A 90 26.11 -2.82 0.42
C LEU A 90 25.85 -3.22 1.87
N VAL A 91 24.95 -2.48 2.54
CA VAL A 91 24.58 -2.72 3.95
C VAL A 91 23.14 -3.22 4.01
N PHE A 92 22.88 -4.28 4.78
CA PHE A 92 21.57 -4.93 4.87
C PHE A 92 21.35 -5.58 6.23
N LYS A 93 20.10 -5.88 6.58
CA LYS A 93 19.80 -6.71 7.76
C LYS A 93 19.84 -8.19 7.40
N ILE A 94 20.29 -9.00 8.36
CA ILE A 94 20.22 -10.45 8.32
C ILE A 94 19.22 -10.89 9.40
N LYS A 95 18.03 -11.33 8.98
CA LYS A 95 16.98 -11.78 9.89
C LYS A 95 17.40 -13.08 10.60
N PRO A 96 17.00 -13.34 11.85
CA PRO A 96 17.17 -14.65 12.47
C PRO A 96 16.39 -15.74 11.69
N PRO A 97 16.83 -17.00 11.69
CA PRO A 97 16.12 -18.05 10.95
C PRO A 97 14.69 -18.22 11.46
N LEU A 98 13.72 -18.18 10.56
CA LEU A 98 12.29 -18.21 10.91
C LEU A 98 11.92 -19.41 11.77
N ASP A 99 12.45 -20.60 11.44
CA ASP A 99 12.16 -21.83 12.17
C ASP A 99 12.73 -21.82 13.58
N SER A 100 13.89 -21.20 13.78
CA SER A 100 14.48 -21.00 15.12
C SER A 100 13.60 -20.10 15.97
N VAL A 101 13.15 -18.97 15.40
CA VAL A 101 12.23 -18.04 16.09
C VAL A 101 10.92 -18.73 16.43
N LYS A 102 10.33 -19.51 15.50
CA LYS A 102 9.11 -20.29 15.75
C LYS A 102 9.30 -21.34 16.84
N ALA A 103 10.41 -22.08 16.82
CA ALA A 103 10.73 -23.09 17.84
C ALA A 103 10.85 -22.46 19.24
N GLN A 104 11.49 -21.28 19.34
CA GLN A 104 11.58 -20.55 20.61
C GLN A 104 10.25 -19.99 21.08
N LYS A 105 9.41 -19.46 20.17
CA LYS A 105 8.04 -19.06 20.50
C LYS A 105 7.20 -20.23 21.02
N ARG A 106 7.34 -21.44 20.43
CA ARG A 106 6.68 -22.66 20.95
C ARG A 106 7.16 -23.04 22.35
N ARG A 107 8.43 -22.77 22.67
CA ARG A 107 9.00 -22.90 24.03
C ARG A 107 8.62 -21.75 24.97
N LYS A 108 7.79 -20.80 24.52
CA LYS A 108 7.35 -19.61 25.28
C LYS A 108 8.52 -18.74 25.76
N VAL A 109 9.62 -18.69 25.00
CA VAL A 109 10.73 -17.76 25.25
C VAL A 109 10.21 -16.32 25.14
N ARG A 110 10.63 -15.46 26.07
CA ARG A 110 10.21 -14.06 26.12
C ARG A 110 10.69 -13.29 24.88
N THR A 111 9.93 -12.29 24.45
CA THR A 111 10.19 -11.57 23.19
C THR A 111 11.56 -10.87 23.17
N GLU A 112 11.99 -10.34 24.31
CA GLU A 112 13.30 -9.74 24.53
C GLU A 112 14.46 -10.74 24.38
N ASP A 113 14.20 -12.03 24.66
CA ASP A 113 15.17 -13.11 24.61
C ASP A 113 15.21 -13.84 23.25
N LEU A 114 14.28 -13.55 22.35
CA LEU A 114 14.29 -14.11 20.99
C LEU A 114 15.52 -13.62 20.19
N PRO A 115 16.06 -14.44 19.27
CA PRO A 115 17.07 -14.06 18.30
C PRO A 115 16.73 -12.72 17.65
N LYS A 116 17.74 -11.87 17.53
CA LYS A 116 17.62 -10.52 16.98
C LYS A 116 18.29 -10.43 15.62
N ASP A 117 17.91 -9.41 14.87
CA ASP A 117 18.50 -9.11 13.57
C ASP A 117 20.00 -8.87 13.73
N SER A 118 20.76 -9.25 12.70
CA SER A 118 22.17 -8.89 12.55
C SER A 118 22.33 -7.92 11.39
N LEU A 119 23.44 -7.21 11.32
CA LEU A 119 23.81 -6.34 10.20
C LEU A 119 24.82 -7.06 9.31
N GLY A 120 24.62 -7.03 8.00
CA GLY A 120 25.59 -7.44 7.00
C GLY A 120 26.20 -6.22 6.31
N ILE A 121 27.53 -6.18 6.20
CA ILE A 121 28.28 -5.18 5.44
C ILE A 121 29.07 -5.94 4.38
N TYR A 122 28.69 -5.76 3.11
CA TYR A 122 29.30 -6.44 1.97
C TYR A 122 30.14 -5.46 1.17
N ASN A 123 31.43 -5.75 1.02
CA ASN A 123 32.35 -4.98 0.20
C ASN A 123 32.19 -5.40 -1.27
N LEU A 124 31.76 -4.48 -2.12
CA LEU A 124 31.43 -4.77 -3.52
C LEU A 124 32.66 -5.00 -4.40
N GLN A 125 33.85 -4.57 -3.96
CA GLN A 125 35.10 -4.74 -4.70
C GLN A 125 35.80 -6.07 -4.35
N THR A 126 35.83 -6.43 -3.07
CA THR A 126 36.55 -7.63 -2.58
C THR A 126 35.66 -8.85 -2.39
N GLY A 127 34.34 -8.66 -2.33
CA GLY A 127 33.37 -9.71 -1.99
C GLY A 127 33.35 -10.09 -0.50
N ALA A 128 34.08 -9.37 0.37
CA ALA A 128 34.14 -9.65 1.79
C ALA A 128 32.81 -9.30 2.50
N LEU A 129 32.32 -10.20 3.36
CA LEU A 129 31.11 -10.00 4.16
C LEU A 129 31.43 -9.96 5.65
N THR A 130 31.17 -8.81 6.28
CA THR A 130 31.23 -8.64 7.73
C THR A 130 29.82 -8.75 8.33
N LYS A 131 29.67 -9.49 9.44
CA LYS A 131 28.39 -9.67 10.14
C LYS A 131 28.48 -9.16 11.56
N ILE A 132 27.52 -8.34 11.97
CA ILE A 132 27.44 -7.74 13.29
C ILE A 132 26.15 -8.20 13.97
N PRO A 133 26.20 -8.94 15.08
CA PRO A 133 25.01 -9.49 15.70
C PRO A 133 24.20 -8.44 16.48
N ARG A 134 22.92 -8.74 16.72
CA ARG A 134 22.01 -7.99 17.61
C ARG A 134 21.96 -6.48 17.31
N VAL A 135 21.62 -6.15 16.07
CA VAL A 135 21.45 -4.77 15.60
C VAL A 135 19.96 -4.45 15.50
N LYS A 136 19.54 -3.40 16.20
CA LYS A 136 18.18 -2.87 16.23
C LYS A 136 17.87 -2.00 15.01
N SER A 137 18.81 -1.11 14.65
CA SER A 137 18.65 -0.16 13.53
C SER A 137 20.00 0.27 12.97
N PHE A 138 20.01 0.78 11.74
CA PHE A 138 21.19 1.39 11.12
C PHE A 138 20.79 2.58 10.22
N LYS A 139 21.73 3.51 10.00
CA LYS A 139 21.63 4.63 9.07
C LYS A 139 22.96 4.86 8.34
N MET A 140 22.88 5.38 7.12
CA MET A 140 24.00 5.88 6.33
C MET A 140 23.66 7.29 5.83
N PRO A 141 24.65 8.17 5.59
CA PRO A 141 24.40 9.46 4.96
C PRO A 141 23.78 9.29 3.56
N GLU A 142 22.90 10.22 3.18
CA GLU A 142 22.19 10.16 1.88
C GLU A 142 23.06 10.57 0.70
N LYS A 143 23.99 11.51 0.88
CA LYS A 143 24.79 12.13 -0.18
C LYS A 143 26.30 11.99 0.04
N ALA A 144 26.72 11.08 0.92
CA ALA A 144 28.13 10.79 1.15
C ALA A 144 28.37 9.32 1.54
N GLY A 145 29.49 8.78 1.08
CA GLY A 145 29.92 7.41 1.38
C GLY A 145 30.87 7.33 2.57
N GLY A 146 31.14 6.10 3.03
CA GLY A 146 32.20 5.83 4.00
C GLY A 146 31.80 5.82 5.48
N TRP A 147 30.57 6.17 5.85
CA TRP A 147 30.10 6.13 7.24
C TRP A 147 28.83 5.30 7.41
N LEU A 148 28.76 4.57 8.52
CA LEU A 148 27.63 3.76 8.94
C LEU A 148 27.42 3.92 10.44
N ALA A 149 26.20 4.22 10.86
CA ALA A 149 25.82 4.15 12.28
C ALA A 149 24.85 3.00 12.48
N TYR A 150 25.06 2.20 13.52
CA TYR A 150 24.14 1.14 13.90
C TYR A 150 23.98 1.06 15.42
N GLN A 151 22.76 0.74 15.86
CA GLN A 151 22.40 0.66 17.26
C GLN A 151 22.14 -0.78 17.66
N HIS A 152 22.72 -1.22 18.77
CA HIS A 152 22.51 -2.54 19.33
C HIS A 152 21.17 -2.68 20.04
N GLU A 153 20.68 -3.91 20.10
CA GLU A 153 19.58 -4.27 21.01
C GLU A 153 20.02 -4.14 22.48
N LYS A 154 19.06 -4.03 23.41
CA LYS A 154 19.36 -4.06 24.84
C LYS A 154 20.21 -5.30 25.18
N LYS A 155 21.21 -5.13 26.07
CA LYS A 155 22.06 -6.23 26.53
C LYS A 155 21.17 -7.25 27.24
N GLN A 156 21.41 -8.55 26.98
CA GLN A 156 20.72 -9.59 27.75
C GLN A 156 21.20 -9.52 29.20
N PRO A 157 20.29 -9.65 30.20
CA PRO A 157 20.72 -9.87 31.57
C PRO A 157 21.59 -11.12 31.61
N ALA A 158 22.72 -11.08 32.33
CA ALA A 158 23.54 -12.27 32.54
C ALA A 158 22.68 -13.42 33.10
N ALA A 159 22.98 -14.66 32.71
CA ALA A 159 22.30 -15.85 33.21
C ALA A 159 22.27 -15.82 34.74
N ARG A 160 21.11 -16.06 35.34
CA ARG A 160 20.95 -16.10 36.80
C ARG A 160 21.90 -17.14 37.37
N ASP A 161 22.90 -16.71 38.12
CA ASP A 161 23.67 -17.59 38.98
C ASP A 161 22.74 -18.14 40.06
N THR A 162 22.47 -19.44 40.02
CA THR A 162 21.57 -20.12 40.97
C THR A 162 22.19 -20.30 42.36
N SER A 163 23.41 -19.78 42.60
CA SER A 163 24.11 -19.88 43.89
C SER A 163 24.12 -18.60 44.73
N ALA A 164 23.58 -17.47 44.24
CA ALA A 164 23.58 -16.20 44.97
C ALA A 164 22.27 -15.96 45.77
N SER A 165 22.41 -15.52 47.02
CA SER A 165 21.31 -15.23 47.94
C SER A 165 20.36 -14.14 47.41
N LYS A 166 19.10 -14.17 47.86
CA LYS A 166 17.96 -13.33 47.44
C LYS A 166 18.09 -11.81 47.72
N SER A 167 19.28 -11.24 47.89
CA SER A 167 19.49 -9.83 48.25
C SER A 167 20.19 -8.99 47.18
N ARG A 168 19.68 -9.00 45.94
CA ARG A 168 19.68 -7.84 45.02
C ARG A 168 19.00 -8.27 43.72
N ARG A 169 17.73 -7.91 43.54
CA ARG A 169 17.15 -7.89 42.19
C ARG A 169 17.98 -6.88 41.37
N PRO A 170 18.57 -7.24 40.22
CA PRO A 170 19.04 -6.25 39.27
C PRO A 170 17.86 -5.34 38.94
N LYS A 171 18.04 -4.03 39.09
CA LYS A 171 17.04 -3.03 38.73
C LYS A 171 16.71 -3.26 37.25
N GLU A 172 15.46 -3.57 36.91
CA GLU A 172 15.03 -3.58 35.51
C GLU A 172 15.39 -2.21 34.93
N GLU A 173 16.27 -2.18 33.94
CA GLU A 173 16.61 -0.96 33.21
C GLU A 173 15.31 -0.43 32.58
N SER A 174 14.88 0.75 33.04
CA SER A 174 13.73 1.48 32.51
C SER A 174 13.77 1.52 30.98
N ASP A 175 12.62 1.39 30.32
CA ASP A 175 12.49 1.57 28.86
C ASP A 175 12.95 2.94 28.36
N SER A 176 13.16 3.90 29.27
CA SER A 176 13.75 5.20 28.96
C SER A 176 15.27 5.21 28.77
N LEU A 177 15.98 4.12 29.12
CA LEU A 177 17.43 4.04 28.96
C LEU A 177 17.77 3.67 27.51
N GLY A 178 18.64 4.47 26.89
CA GLY A 178 19.11 4.21 25.54
C GLY A 178 20.00 2.96 25.45
N THR A 179 20.44 2.64 24.23
CA THR A 179 21.27 1.45 23.94
C THR A 179 22.58 1.86 23.27
N GLU A 180 23.57 0.96 23.27
CA GLU A 180 24.86 1.23 22.63
C GLU A 180 24.70 1.49 21.13
N LEU A 181 25.25 2.61 20.68
CA LEU A 181 25.38 2.99 19.29
C LEU A 181 26.84 2.87 18.87
N VAL A 182 27.08 2.33 17.69
CA VAL A 182 28.40 2.30 17.06
C VAL A 182 28.38 3.11 15.78
N LEU A 183 29.36 4.00 15.64
CA LEU A 183 29.68 4.69 14.42
C LEU A 183 30.93 4.06 13.80
N LEU A 184 30.81 3.59 12.57
CA LEU A 184 31.84 2.87 11.83
C LEU A 184 32.24 3.67 10.59
N ASN A 185 33.54 3.91 10.44
CA ASN A 185 34.12 4.34 9.17
C ASN A 185 34.34 3.10 8.30
N LEU A 186 33.58 2.98 7.22
CA LEU A 186 33.62 1.80 6.33
C LEU A 186 34.94 1.68 5.57
N LYS A 187 35.67 2.77 5.35
CA LYS A 187 36.94 2.77 4.62
C LYS A 187 38.11 2.34 5.49
N THR A 188 38.17 2.81 6.73
CA THR A 188 39.29 2.52 7.66
C THR A 188 39.00 1.37 8.61
N GLY A 189 37.73 0.98 8.78
CA GLY A 189 37.30 0.00 9.79
C GLY A 189 37.28 0.55 11.22
N LYS A 190 37.57 1.84 11.43
CA LYS A 190 37.61 2.45 12.76
C LYS A 190 36.20 2.59 13.33
N GLU A 191 36.02 2.09 14.56
CA GLU A 191 34.77 2.17 15.31
C GLU A 191 34.85 3.20 16.44
N ARG A 192 33.73 3.87 16.70
CA ARG A 192 33.49 4.66 17.90
C ARG A 192 32.16 4.27 18.53
N LYS A 193 32.18 3.98 19.83
CA LYS A 193 31.01 3.49 20.57
C LYS A 193 30.48 4.56 21.51
N PHE A 194 29.16 4.68 21.57
CA PHE A 194 28.44 5.65 22.39
C PHE A 194 27.40 4.91 23.24
N PRO A 195 27.48 4.99 24.58
CA PRO A 195 26.54 4.31 25.44
C PRO A 195 25.22 5.08 25.59
N PHE A 196 24.15 4.35 25.91
CA PHE A 196 22.83 4.89 26.27
C PHE A 196 22.20 5.84 25.24
N VAL A 197 22.44 5.61 23.95
CA VAL A 197 21.88 6.43 22.88
C VAL A 197 20.40 6.13 22.67
N THR A 198 19.58 7.17 22.57
CA THR A 198 18.14 7.09 22.35
C THR A 198 17.75 7.45 20.91
N GLU A 199 18.43 8.44 20.31
CA GLU A 199 18.22 8.88 18.93
C GLU A 199 19.55 9.22 18.26
N TYR A 200 19.61 9.10 16.93
CA TYR A 200 20.78 9.48 16.13
C TYR A 200 20.41 9.84 14.69
N GLU A 201 21.17 10.72 14.07
CA GLU A 201 20.93 11.24 12.71
C GLU A 201 22.24 11.66 12.01
N PHE A 202 22.29 11.48 10.69
CA PHE A 202 23.35 12.04 9.85
C PHE A 202 22.87 13.32 9.17
N SER A 203 23.76 14.31 9.02
CA SER A 203 23.53 15.34 8.01
C SER A 203 23.53 14.70 6.62
N LYS A 204 22.66 15.13 5.71
CA LYS A 204 22.54 14.50 4.36
C LYS A 204 23.86 14.41 3.61
N ASN A 205 24.68 15.47 3.68
CA ASN A 205 26.01 15.52 3.06
C ASN A 205 27.10 14.70 3.78
N GLY A 206 26.75 14.01 4.86
CA GLY A 206 27.64 13.14 5.64
C GLY A 206 28.85 13.82 6.28
N LYS A 207 28.82 15.15 6.50
CA LYS A 207 29.89 15.86 7.22
C LYS A 207 29.73 15.80 8.74
N ARG A 208 28.50 15.63 9.23
CA ARG A 208 28.17 15.65 10.65
C ARG A 208 27.25 14.51 11.06
N PHE A 209 27.35 14.14 12.33
CA PHE A 209 26.55 13.12 12.97
C PHE A 209 26.07 13.63 14.33
N MET A 210 24.79 13.49 14.62
CA MET A 210 24.19 13.91 15.89
C MET A 210 23.55 12.74 16.59
N PHE A 211 23.67 12.68 17.92
CA PHE A 211 22.98 11.69 18.72
C PHE A 211 22.59 12.24 20.10
N ALA A 212 21.53 11.65 20.66
CA ALA A 212 21.04 11.93 22.00
C ALA A 212 21.31 10.74 22.93
N THR A 213 21.71 11.03 24.17
CA THR A 213 21.98 10.02 25.20
C THR A 213 21.20 10.33 26.48
N SER A 214 20.76 9.27 27.17
CA SER A 214 20.15 9.40 28.50
C SER A 214 21.18 9.55 29.63
N GLY A 215 22.46 9.30 29.36
CA GLY A 215 23.60 9.48 30.28
C GLY A 215 23.39 8.95 31.71
N ASP A 216 23.75 7.69 31.94
CA ASP A 216 23.55 7.00 33.23
C ASP A 216 24.88 6.47 33.85
N ASP A 217 26.03 6.93 33.34
CA ASP A 217 27.37 6.62 33.85
C ASP A 217 28.19 7.92 33.97
N SER A 218 29.07 7.98 34.98
CA SER A 218 30.06 9.05 35.23
C SER A 218 30.93 9.46 34.03
N LEU A 219 31.05 8.63 32.99
CA LEU A 219 31.87 8.85 31.80
C LEU A 219 31.11 9.50 30.63
N PHE A 220 29.77 9.53 30.65
CA PHE A 220 28.99 10.10 29.56
C PHE A 220 27.71 10.80 30.05
N GLU A 221 27.74 12.13 30.10
CA GLU A 221 26.62 12.95 30.57
C GLU A 221 25.42 12.93 29.61
N ALA A 222 24.21 12.98 30.17
CA ALA A 222 22.97 13.07 29.42
C ALA A 222 22.93 14.35 28.58
N GLY A 223 22.48 14.25 27.33
CA GLY A 223 22.56 15.39 26.42
C GLY A 223 22.47 15.02 24.94
N VAL A 224 22.71 16.04 24.11
CA VAL A 224 22.82 15.93 22.65
C VAL A 224 24.23 16.28 22.24
N TYR A 225 24.83 15.44 21.42
CA TYR A 225 26.21 15.55 20.97
C TYR A 225 26.28 15.56 19.46
N LEU A 226 27.20 16.38 18.95
CA LEU A 226 27.54 16.49 17.55
C LEU A 226 28.95 15.94 17.34
N LEU A 227 29.15 15.23 16.25
CA LEU A 227 30.44 14.75 15.80
C LEU A 227 30.73 15.28 14.40
N HIS A 228 31.87 15.93 14.24
CA HIS A 228 32.44 16.27 12.93
C HIS A 228 33.11 15.03 12.36
N LEU A 229 32.60 14.51 11.25
CA LEU A 229 33.03 13.21 10.73
C LEU A 229 34.41 13.26 10.08
N GLU A 230 34.82 14.41 9.54
CA GLU A 230 36.16 14.58 8.95
C GLU A 230 37.27 14.68 10.00
N THR A 231 37.04 15.44 11.08
CA THR A 231 38.04 15.67 12.13
C THR A 231 37.90 14.71 13.32
N GLU A 232 36.80 13.96 13.36
CA GLU A 232 36.35 13.12 14.49
C GLU A 232 36.21 13.87 15.83
N GLN A 233 36.17 15.21 15.78
CA GLN A 233 35.98 16.05 16.95
C GLN A 233 34.52 16.02 17.38
N MET A 234 34.32 15.75 18.67
CA MET A 234 32.99 15.70 19.29
C MET A 234 32.75 16.97 20.09
N GLN A 235 31.59 17.58 19.88
CA GLN A 235 31.13 18.76 20.58
C GLN A 235 29.80 18.44 21.30
N PRO A 236 29.68 18.70 22.60
CA PRO A 236 28.39 18.68 23.26
C PRO A 236 27.55 19.86 22.75
N LEU A 237 26.39 19.59 22.15
CA LEU A 237 25.45 20.66 21.81
C LEU A 237 24.65 21.08 23.04
N TRP A 238 24.32 20.13 23.90
CA TRP A 238 23.59 20.40 25.14
C TRP A 238 23.85 19.31 26.17
N ARG A 239 24.00 19.68 27.45
CA ARG A 239 24.25 18.78 28.58
C ARG A 239 23.28 19.05 29.70
N ALA A 240 22.35 18.12 29.89
CA ALA A 240 21.40 18.11 30.99
C ALA A 240 20.72 16.75 31.06
N LYS A 241 20.31 16.33 32.26
CA LYS A 241 19.38 15.21 32.37
C LYS A 241 18.04 15.63 31.77
N GLY A 242 17.53 14.82 30.85
CA GLY A 242 16.30 15.12 30.12
C GLY A 242 16.00 14.07 29.06
N ARG A 243 14.92 14.30 28.33
CA ARG A 243 14.52 13.50 27.16
C ARG A 243 14.73 14.33 25.92
N TYR A 244 15.42 13.77 24.94
CA TYR A 244 15.71 14.43 23.68
C TYR A 244 15.07 13.65 22.54
N LYS A 245 14.38 14.35 21.65
CA LYS A 245 13.69 13.74 20.52
C LYS A 245 13.86 14.56 19.24
N ARG A 246 13.61 13.91 18.11
CA ARG A 246 13.46 14.53 16.79
C ARG A 246 14.70 15.31 16.35
N LEU A 247 15.84 14.63 16.34
CA LEU A 247 17.09 15.19 15.82
C LEU A 247 16.97 15.55 14.33
N ALA A 248 17.36 16.77 13.97
CA ALA A 248 17.28 17.26 12.59
C ALA A 248 18.50 18.11 12.20
N PHE A 249 18.89 18.04 10.93
CA PHE A 249 19.90 18.88 10.29
C PHE A 249 19.27 19.69 9.15
N ASP A 250 19.88 20.83 8.83
CA ASP A 250 19.66 21.48 7.54
C ASP A 250 20.38 20.73 6.41
N GLU A 251 20.12 21.14 5.15
CA GLU A 251 20.68 20.47 3.97
C GLU A 251 22.22 20.55 3.94
N ALA A 252 22.80 21.66 4.40
CA ALA A 252 24.25 21.87 4.51
C ALA A 252 24.87 21.15 5.73
N GLY A 253 24.05 20.67 6.66
CA GLY A 253 24.47 20.10 7.93
C GLY A 253 25.15 21.12 8.86
N GLU A 254 25.06 22.42 8.61
CA GLU A 254 25.68 23.48 9.41
C GLU A 254 24.78 23.96 10.54
N GLN A 255 23.52 23.52 10.54
CA GLN A 255 22.54 23.81 11.56
C GLN A 255 21.91 22.52 12.06
N ALA A 256 21.56 22.51 13.34
CA ALA A 256 20.90 21.38 13.97
C ALA A 256 19.75 21.84 14.86
N ALA A 257 18.69 21.04 14.93
CA ALA A 257 17.56 21.28 15.81
C ALA A 257 17.12 19.98 16.50
N PHE A 258 16.56 20.12 17.69
CA PHE A 258 16.00 19.00 18.45
C PHE A 258 15.00 19.49 19.50
N LEU A 259 14.19 18.56 20.00
CA LEU A 259 13.26 18.80 21.10
C LEU A 259 13.86 18.29 22.41
N ALA A 260 13.74 19.05 23.49
CA ALA A 260 14.18 18.63 24.81
C ALA A 260 13.11 18.87 25.89
N ASP A 261 12.88 17.86 26.72
CA ASP A 261 12.16 17.92 28.00
C ASP A 261 13.17 17.76 29.14
N LEU A 262 13.40 18.83 29.90
CA LEU A 262 14.35 18.83 31.02
C LEU A 262 13.68 18.57 32.37
N ASP A 263 12.35 18.34 32.39
CA ASP A 263 11.65 17.97 33.62
C ASP A 263 11.95 16.51 33.99
N THR A 264 12.78 16.33 35.00
CA THR A 264 13.17 15.02 35.53
C THR A 264 12.13 14.41 36.48
N SER A 265 11.06 15.14 36.80
CA SER A 265 9.97 14.64 37.62
C SER A 265 9.20 13.51 36.91
N LYS A 266 8.33 12.82 37.65
CA LYS A 266 7.37 11.85 37.09
C LYS A 266 6.12 12.53 36.49
N SER A 267 6.19 13.82 36.16
CA SER A 267 5.08 14.53 35.52
C SER A 267 4.56 13.77 34.30
N ARG A 268 3.24 13.74 34.17
CA ARG A 268 2.55 13.18 33.00
C ARG A 268 2.42 14.21 31.88
N LEU A 269 2.44 15.49 32.23
CA LEU A 269 2.48 16.58 31.26
C LEU A 269 3.94 16.87 30.93
N ARG A 270 4.36 16.56 29.70
CA ARG A 270 5.72 16.83 29.22
C ARG A 270 5.73 18.08 28.35
N ALA A 271 6.50 19.08 28.77
CA ALA A 271 6.63 20.34 28.05
C ALA A 271 7.98 20.37 27.35
N PHE A 272 8.00 19.94 26.08
CA PHE A 272 9.20 20.04 25.27
C PHE A 272 9.51 21.50 24.92
N SER A 273 10.79 21.77 24.68
CA SER A 273 11.28 23.03 24.13
C SER A 273 12.09 22.75 22.86
N LEU A 274 12.06 23.68 21.90
CA LEU A 274 12.84 23.61 20.67
C LEU A 274 14.23 24.21 20.90
N TYR A 275 15.25 23.42 20.63
CA TYR A 275 16.65 23.83 20.67
C TYR A 275 17.22 23.90 19.27
N TYR A 276 18.18 24.81 19.11
CA TYR A 276 18.85 25.08 17.84
C TYR A 276 20.32 25.36 18.05
N TRP A 277 21.12 24.87 17.13
CA TRP A 277 22.55 25.08 17.06
C TRP A 277 22.95 25.49 15.64
N LYS A 278 23.96 26.35 15.54
CA LYS A 278 24.58 26.78 14.29
C LYS A 278 26.08 26.61 14.38
N LEU A 279 26.72 26.23 13.27
CA LEU A 279 28.16 26.17 13.17
C LEU A 279 28.82 27.48 13.64
N GLY A 280 29.84 27.35 14.48
CA GLY A 280 30.55 28.47 15.10
C GLY A 280 30.04 28.86 16.49
N THR A 281 28.96 28.26 16.99
CA THR A 281 28.51 28.44 18.38
C THR A 281 28.94 27.27 19.28
N ASP A 282 29.25 27.57 20.54
CA ASP A 282 29.73 26.57 21.51
C ASP A 282 28.66 25.56 21.93
N SER A 283 27.40 25.98 22.02
CA SER A 283 26.28 25.14 22.45
C SER A 283 24.97 25.51 21.75
N ALA A 284 23.98 24.63 21.84
CA ALA A 284 22.63 24.88 21.35
C ALA A 284 21.90 25.86 22.28
N THR A 285 21.08 26.72 21.71
CA THR A 285 20.22 27.66 22.43
C THR A 285 18.76 27.23 22.33
N LYS A 286 18.01 27.45 23.40
CA LYS A 286 16.55 27.27 23.40
C LYS A 286 15.91 28.40 22.59
N LEU A 287 15.24 28.08 21.48
CA LEU A 287 14.54 29.05 20.64
C LEU A 287 13.09 29.26 21.08
N LEU A 288 12.44 28.18 21.52
CA LEU A 288 11.02 28.18 21.78
C LEU A 288 10.72 27.25 22.96
N ASP A 289 9.85 27.70 23.86
CA ASP A 289 9.20 26.86 24.86
C ASP A 289 7.72 27.23 24.96
N THR A 290 7.02 26.61 25.90
CA THR A 290 5.59 26.77 26.10
C THR A 290 5.19 28.15 26.64
N LEU A 291 6.14 28.98 27.07
CA LEU A 291 5.93 30.33 27.59
C LEU A 291 6.24 31.41 26.54
N HIS A 292 6.85 31.04 25.42
CA HIS A 292 7.18 31.96 24.35
C HIS A 292 5.91 32.61 23.77
N ALA A 293 5.95 33.93 23.52
CA ALA A 293 4.77 34.70 23.11
C ALA A 293 4.11 34.22 21.81
N ALA A 294 4.89 33.62 20.90
CA ALA A 294 4.39 33.03 19.65
C ALA A 294 3.73 31.66 19.83
N VAL A 295 3.85 31.02 21.00
CA VAL A 295 3.16 29.77 21.30
C VAL A 295 1.79 30.12 21.89
N PRO A 296 0.67 29.70 21.26
CA PRO A 296 -0.67 30.01 21.75
C PRO A 296 -0.88 29.56 23.20
N LYS A 297 -1.51 30.41 24.03
CA LYS A 297 -1.82 30.08 25.43
C LYS A 297 -2.59 28.76 25.51
N GLY A 298 -2.18 27.88 26.42
CA GLY A 298 -2.83 26.57 26.61
C GLY A 298 -2.31 25.45 25.69
N THR A 299 -1.29 25.72 24.87
CA THR A 299 -0.64 24.71 23.99
C THR A 299 0.77 24.35 24.47
N LEU A 300 1.42 23.39 23.80
CA LEU A 300 2.77 22.92 24.06
C LEU A 300 3.57 22.80 22.74
N VAL A 301 4.90 22.83 22.81
CA VAL A 301 5.73 22.37 21.68
C VAL A 301 5.54 20.86 21.53
N SER A 302 5.12 20.42 20.34
CA SER A 302 4.72 19.05 20.08
C SER A 302 5.92 18.12 19.90
N GLU A 303 5.91 16.98 20.58
CA GLU A 303 6.90 15.90 20.37
C GLU A 303 6.63 15.02 19.13
N PHE A 304 5.50 15.26 18.46
CA PHE A 304 5.01 14.45 17.34
C PHE A 304 5.43 15.01 15.97
N TYR A 305 6.02 16.20 15.93
CA TYR A 305 6.59 16.78 14.71
C TYR A 305 8.12 16.78 14.76
N THR A 306 8.76 16.32 13.67
CA THR A 306 10.22 16.41 13.55
C THR A 306 10.56 17.81 13.02
N PRO A 307 11.36 18.63 13.73
CA PRO A 307 11.77 19.93 13.23
C PRO A 307 12.34 19.82 11.82
N LEU A 308 11.96 20.75 10.94
CA LEU A 308 12.32 20.72 9.53
C LEU A 308 12.91 22.07 9.14
N PHE A 309 14.13 22.08 8.60
CA PHE A 309 14.69 23.29 8.02
C PHE A 309 14.14 23.50 6.60
N SER A 310 13.95 24.76 6.21
CA SER A 310 13.85 25.11 4.80
C SER A 310 15.14 24.71 4.08
N LYS A 311 15.06 24.45 2.78
CA LYS A 311 16.22 24.01 1.99
C LYS A 311 17.38 25.00 2.03
N ASP A 312 17.10 26.30 2.11
CA ASP A 312 18.11 27.35 2.28
C ASP A 312 18.61 27.53 3.73
N GLY A 313 18.02 26.82 4.68
CA GLY A 313 18.37 26.86 6.09
C GLY A 313 17.95 28.11 6.84
N LYS A 314 17.10 28.99 6.27
CA LYS A 314 16.69 30.26 6.90
C LYS A 314 15.46 30.13 7.82
N LYS A 315 14.62 29.14 7.58
CA LYS A 315 13.38 28.87 8.33
C LYS A 315 13.49 27.52 9.02
N LEU A 316 13.01 27.43 10.26
CA LEU A 316 12.87 26.19 11.01
C LEU A 316 11.41 25.96 11.38
N TYR A 317 10.80 24.94 10.80
CA TYR A 317 9.43 24.54 11.08
C TYR A 317 9.36 23.65 12.32
N TYR A 318 8.30 23.84 13.12
CA TYR A 318 8.04 23.10 14.35
C TYR A 318 6.54 22.82 14.52
N GLY A 319 6.21 21.86 15.38
CA GLY A 319 4.81 21.54 15.70
C GLY A 319 4.40 22.09 17.07
N ILE A 320 3.17 22.57 17.18
CA ILE A 320 2.49 22.92 18.43
C ILE A 320 1.31 21.98 18.65
N SER A 321 1.10 21.44 19.84
CA SER A 321 -0.05 20.59 20.15
C SER A 321 -0.88 21.16 21.29
N GLU A 322 -2.16 20.78 21.37
CA GLU A 322 -2.95 21.07 22.57
C GLU A 322 -2.34 20.36 23.79
N LYS A 323 -2.55 20.90 25.00
CA LYS A 323 -2.18 20.19 26.22
C LYS A 323 -2.99 18.89 26.32
N PRO A 324 -2.35 17.73 26.54
CA PRO A 324 -3.07 16.48 26.71
C PRO A 324 -3.95 16.56 27.96
N LEU A 325 -5.18 16.08 27.83
CA LEU A 325 -6.06 15.88 28.99
C LEU A 325 -5.50 14.72 29.82
N LEU A 326 -5.20 14.99 31.09
CA LEU A 326 -4.71 13.98 32.02
C LEU A 326 -5.90 13.28 32.69
N PRO A 327 -5.87 11.94 32.82
CA PRO A 327 -6.90 11.23 33.54
C PRO A 327 -6.87 11.63 35.01
N ASP A 328 -8.05 11.78 35.60
CA ASP A 328 -8.24 12.03 37.03
C ASP A 328 -7.79 10.79 37.82
N THR A 329 -6.69 10.93 38.58
CA THR A 329 -6.11 9.84 39.37
C THR A 329 -6.72 9.67 40.74
N THR A 330 -7.62 10.58 41.16
CA THR A 330 -8.29 10.41 42.46
C THR A 330 -9.43 9.41 42.39
N LYS A 331 -9.91 9.11 41.17
CA LYS A 331 -10.95 8.11 40.95
C LYS A 331 -10.37 6.71 40.80
N LEU A 332 -11.01 5.75 41.44
CA LEU A 332 -10.76 4.34 41.20
C LEU A 332 -11.28 3.95 39.81
N PRO A 333 -10.69 2.94 39.13
CA PRO A 333 -11.15 2.49 37.81
C PRO A 333 -12.65 2.17 37.76
N GLU A 334 -13.21 1.62 38.83
CA GLU A 334 -14.64 1.32 38.98
C GLU A 334 -15.55 2.56 39.10
N GLU A 335 -14.99 3.73 39.43
CA GLU A 335 -15.73 5.00 39.49
C GLU A 335 -15.71 5.77 38.16
N ILE A 336 -14.88 5.32 37.21
CA ILE A 336 -14.77 5.94 35.88
C ILE A 336 -15.81 5.31 34.96
N VAL A 337 -16.89 6.05 34.70
CA VAL A 337 -17.91 5.66 33.74
C VAL A 337 -17.33 5.70 32.32
N SER A 338 -17.27 4.55 31.66
CA SER A 338 -16.87 4.43 30.24
C SER A 338 -18.13 4.48 29.36
N VAL A 339 -18.55 5.69 28.97
CA VAL A 339 -19.72 5.92 28.11
C VAL A 339 -19.34 6.68 26.83
N ASP A 340 -19.85 6.19 25.71
CA ASP A 340 -19.78 6.83 24.40
C ASP A 340 -21.10 7.58 24.15
N ILE A 341 -21.07 8.91 24.14
CA ILE A 341 -22.25 9.74 23.88
C ILE A 341 -22.27 10.11 22.40
N TRP A 342 -23.37 9.78 21.72
CA TRP A 342 -23.58 10.13 20.32
C TRP A 342 -24.54 11.31 20.25
N HIS A 343 -24.09 12.41 19.67
CA HIS A 343 -24.91 13.61 19.52
C HIS A 343 -25.22 13.85 18.04
N TRP A 344 -26.46 14.23 17.73
CA TRP A 344 -26.92 14.34 16.34
C TRP A 344 -26.24 15.46 15.53
N ARG A 345 -25.55 16.39 16.20
CA ARG A 345 -24.73 17.45 15.58
C ARG A 345 -23.23 17.15 15.63
N ASP A 346 -22.83 15.91 15.92
CA ASP A 346 -21.42 15.54 15.86
C ASP A 346 -20.90 15.71 14.44
N ASN A 347 -19.81 16.47 14.29
CA ASN A 347 -19.10 16.60 13.02
C ASN A 347 -18.52 15.25 12.58
N ASP A 348 -17.81 14.60 13.50
CA ASP A 348 -17.32 13.24 13.39
C ASP A 348 -18.11 12.37 14.38
N LEU A 349 -18.73 11.30 13.90
CA LEU A 349 -19.45 10.37 14.78
C LEU A 349 -18.51 9.77 15.83
N GLN A 350 -19.03 9.42 17.01
CA GLN A 350 -18.24 8.83 18.09
C GLN A 350 -17.31 7.66 17.64
N PRO A 351 -17.72 6.73 16.76
CA PRO A 351 -16.80 5.71 16.25
C PRO A 351 -15.64 6.27 15.41
N GLU A 352 -15.87 7.34 14.64
CA GLU A 352 -14.81 8.03 13.88
C GLU A 352 -13.84 8.73 14.83
N GLN A 353 -14.35 9.39 15.87
CA GLN A 353 -13.51 9.97 16.92
C GLN A 353 -12.62 8.92 17.60
N LEU A 354 -13.18 7.76 17.97
CA LEU A 354 -12.41 6.66 18.56
C LEU A 354 -11.37 6.08 17.59
N ARG A 355 -11.70 5.97 16.29
CA ARG A 355 -10.73 5.54 15.27
C ARG A 355 -9.60 6.53 15.07
N ASN A 356 -9.91 7.81 15.20
CA ASN A 356 -8.97 8.90 15.04
C ASN A 356 -8.25 9.26 16.35
N LEU A 357 -8.62 8.68 17.49
CA LEU A 357 -8.18 9.09 18.83
C LEU A 357 -6.66 9.28 18.97
N ASN A 358 -5.85 8.32 18.51
CA ASN A 358 -4.40 8.44 18.58
C ASN A 358 -3.89 9.56 17.66
N ARG A 359 -4.45 9.68 16.45
CA ARG A 359 -4.11 10.77 15.52
C ARG A 359 -4.48 12.13 16.10
N GLU A 360 -5.63 12.24 16.78
CA GLU A 360 -6.06 13.47 17.43
C GLU A 360 -5.19 13.80 18.66
N ARG A 361 -4.77 12.79 19.43
CA ARG A 361 -3.81 12.96 20.55
C ARG A 361 -2.43 13.40 20.08
N GLU A 362 -2.01 12.92 18.92
CA GLU A 362 -0.73 13.25 18.29
C GLU A 362 -0.82 14.48 17.37
N ARG A 363 -2.00 15.10 17.26
CA ARG A 363 -2.22 16.24 16.36
C ARG A 363 -1.32 17.40 16.74
N TYR A 364 -0.71 17.99 15.72
CA TYR A 364 0.10 19.18 15.83
C TYR A 364 -0.34 20.22 14.80
N TYR A 365 0.03 21.46 15.07
CA TYR A 365 -0.24 22.64 14.28
C TYR A 365 1.10 23.28 13.94
N LEU A 366 1.39 23.39 12.65
CA LEU A 366 2.66 23.89 12.13
C LEU A 366 2.89 25.36 12.54
N GLY A 367 4.09 25.63 13.03
CA GLY A 367 4.66 26.97 13.19
C GLY A 367 6.01 27.06 12.47
N VAL A 368 6.52 28.28 12.32
CA VAL A 368 7.82 28.55 11.69
C VAL A 368 8.60 29.56 12.52
N MET A 369 9.89 29.29 12.69
CA MET A 369 10.87 30.21 13.26
C MET A 369 11.73 30.76 12.13
N HIS A 370 11.68 32.08 11.92
CA HIS A 370 12.59 32.80 11.05
C HIS A 370 13.90 33.02 11.80
N LEU A 371 14.94 32.26 11.44
CA LEU A 371 16.14 32.11 12.26
C LEU A 371 16.98 33.39 12.34
N GLU A 372 17.06 34.15 11.26
CA GLU A 372 17.79 35.44 11.21
C GLU A 372 17.10 36.51 12.06
N GLU A 373 15.77 36.60 11.96
CA GLU A 373 14.95 37.56 12.71
C GLU A 373 14.67 37.13 14.16
N LYS A 374 14.96 35.86 14.50
CA LYS A 374 14.59 35.19 15.76
C LYS A 374 13.11 35.35 16.09
N ARG A 375 12.28 35.22 15.07
CA ARG A 375 10.83 35.50 15.16
C ARG A 375 10.03 34.26 14.80
N ALA A 376 9.18 33.83 15.73
CA ALA A 376 8.28 32.71 15.55
C ALA A 376 6.89 33.16 15.10
N VAL A 377 6.27 32.36 14.23
CA VAL A 377 4.95 32.60 13.63
C VAL A 377 4.15 31.30 13.64
N GLN A 378 2.91 31.35 14.12
CA GLN A 378 1.99 30.22 14.06
C GLN A 378 1.28 30.19 12.70
N LEU A 379 1.29 29.04 12.00
CA LEU A 379 0.72 28.92 10.65
C LEU A 379 -0.61 28.17 10.66
N ALA A 380 -0.61 26.95 11.21
CA ALA A 380 -1.80 26.13 11.37
C ALA A 380 -2.47 26.39 12.72
N THR A 381 -3.78 26.17 12.80
CA THR A 381 -4.56 26.26 14.05
C THR A 381 -5.61 25.16 14.07
N LYS A 382 -6.39 25.04 15.14
CA LYS A 382 -7.48 24.05 15.26
C LYS A 382 -8.52 24.19 14.13
N ASP A 383 -8.83 25.41 13.73
CA ASP A 383 -9.76 25.72 12.63
C ASP A 383 -9.17 25.49 11.24
N MET A 384 -7.85 25.33 11.09
CA MET A 384 -7.17 25.05 9.83
C MET A 384 -5.87 24.29 10.10
N ALA A 385 -6.02 23.00 10.43
CA ALA A 385 -4.91 22.19 10.92
C ALA A 385 -3.91 21.79 9.83
N ASN A 386 -4.38 21.69 8.58
CA ASN A 386 -3.58 21.20 7.47
C ASN A 386 -2.93 22.37 6.71
N VAL A 387 -1.62 22.52 6.87
CA VAL A 387 -0.79 23.50 6.15
C VAL A 387 0.30 22.75 5.38
N ILE A 388 0.29 22.92 4.06
CA ILE A 388 1.18 22.23 3.12
C ILE A 388 2.21 23.24 2.60
N LEU A 389 3.48 22.96 2.87
CA LEU A 389 4.62 23.77 2.41
C LEU A 389 4.96 23.45 0.95
N SER A 390 5.55 24.41 0.23
CA SER A 390 6.17 24.21 -1.08
C SER A 390 7.63 24.69 -1.07
N GLU A 391 8.32 24.51 -2.19
CA GLU A 391 9.73 24.85 -2.39
C GLU A 391 10.65 24.31 -1.30
N GLU A 392 10.32 23.12 -0.78
CA GLU A 392 11.09 22.48 0.31
C GLU A 392 11.20 23.40 1.55
N GLY A 393 10.16 24.20 1.80
CA GLY A 393 10.10 25.17 2.90
C GLY A 393 10.68 26.55 2.58
N ASN A 394 11.21 26.80 1.37
CA ASN A 394 11.76 28.11 1.03
C ASN A 394 10.70 29.16 0.71
N ALA A 395 9.55 28.74 0.17
CA ALA A 395 8.50 29.63 -0.29
C ALA A 395 8.02 30.59 0.82
N ASP A 396 7.44 31.73 0.41
CA ASP A 396 6.81 32.68 1.31
C ASP A 396 5.33 32.35 1.58
N TRP A 397 4.74 31.49 0.76
CA TRP A 397 3.35 31.06 0.86
C TRP A 397 3.25 29.55 1.05
N ALA A 398 2.25 29.14 1.81
CA ALA A 398 1.83 27.75 1.98
C ALA A 398 0.33 27.59 1.67
N LEU A 399 -0.10 26.35 1.45
CA LEU A 399 -1.49 26.00 1.20
C LEU A 399 -2.16 25.56 2.51
N GLY A 400 -3.23 26.24 2.91
CA GLY A 400 -4.04 25.88 4.07
C GLY A 400 -5.36 25.23 3.67
N LEU A 401 -5.77 24.17 4.37
CA LEU A 401 -7.05 23.48 4.15
C LEU A 401 -7.83 23.35 5.46
N SER A 402 -9.14 23.59 5.40
CA SER A 402 -10.06 23.41 6.53
C SER A 402 -11.37 22.77 6.05
N ASP A 403 -11.76 21.66 6.66
CA ASP A 403 -13.04 20.98 6.44
C ASP A 403 -14.00 21.07 7.63
N ASN A 404 -13.62 21.72 8.73
CA ASN A 404 -14.36 21.76 10.00
C ASN A 404 -15.86 22.15 9.86
N LYS A 405 -16.21 23.03 8.91
CA LYS A 405 -17.60 23.45 8.65
C LYS A 405 -18.45 22.37 7.97
N TYR A 406 -17.80 21.39 7.33
CA TYR A 406 -18.39 20.44 6.39
C TYR A 406 -18.12 18.98 6.75
N GLU A 407 -17.36 18.70 7.81
CA GLU A 407 -16.98 17.34 8.23
C GLU A 407 -18.19 16.41 8.31
N TYR A 408 -19.31 16.87 8.86
CA TYR A 408 -20.54 16.07 8.96
C TYR A 408 -21.08 15.61 7.60
N LEU A 409 -20.81 16.34 6.50
CA LEU A 409 -21.25 15.96 5.15
C LEU A 409 -20.52 14.73 4.63
N LYS A 410 -19.35 14.36 5.18
CA LYS A 410 -18.63 13.13 4.83
C LYS A 410 -19.51 11.89 4.94
N ALA A 411 -20.41 11.87 5.93
CA ALA A 411 -21.31 10.74 6.21
C ALA A 411 -22.27 10.41 5.05
N TRP A 412 -22.62 11.39 4.21
CA TRP A 412 -23.61 11.26 3.13
C TRP A 412 -23.05 11.60 1.74
N GLU A 413 -22.16 12.60 1.62
CA GLU A 413 -21.57 12.98 0.33
C GLU A 413 -20.35 12.12 -0.04
N GLY A 414 -19.66 11.54 0.96
CA GLY A 414 -18.43 10.78 0.77
C GLY A 414 -17.27 11.64 0.24
N ALA A 415 -16.34 11.01 -0.46
CA ALA A 415 -15.23 11.70 -1.11
C ALA A 415 -15.67 12.36 -2.45
N PRO A 416 -14.99 13.43 -2.91
CA PRO A 416 -14.02 14.21 -2.15
C PRO A 416 -14.77 15.09 -1.15
N VAL A 417 -14.09 15.40 -0.04
CA VAL A 417 -14.66 16.22 1.04
C VAL A 417 -14.63 17.71 0.66
N ARG A 418 -15.52 18.50 1.26
CA ARG A 418 -15.56 19.95 1.07
C ARG A 418 -14.51 20.62 1.96
N ASN A 419 -13.79 21.58 1.40
CA ASN A 419 -12.76 22.35 2.11
C ASN A 419 -12.90 23.84 1.80
N ASP A 420 -12.58 24.66 2.80
CA ASP A 420 -12.09 26.01 2.57
C ASP A 420 -10.59 25.93 2.22
N ILE A 421 -10.21 26.57 1.12
CA ILE A 421 -8.84 26.61 0.59
C ILE A 421 -8.25 27.99 0.87
N TYR A 422 -7.09 28.03 1.52
CA TYR A 422 -6.39 29.26 1.91
C TYR A 422 -4.97 29.32 1.37
N ALA A 423 -4.49 30.54 1.12
CA ALA A 423 -3.06 30.84 1.09
C ALA A 423 -2.63 31.33 2.48
N VAL A 424 -1.56 30.77 3.02
CA VAL A 424 -1.00 31.13 4.33
C VAL A 424 0.35 31.82 4.11
N ASN A 425 0.46 33.06 4.57
CA ASN A 425 1.70 33.81 4.51
C ASN A 425 2.64 33.34 5.61
N LEU A 426 3.82 32.85 5.24
CA LEU A 426 4.80 32.33 6.19
C LEU A 426 5.51 33.43 6.99
N LYS A 427 5.48 34.69 6.54
CA LYS A 427 6.10 35.82 7.22
C LYS A 427 5.33 36.25 8.45
N ASP A 428 4.00 36.26 8.42
CA ASP A 428 3.18 36.78 9.53
C ASP A 428 2.03 35.86 9.96
N GLY A 429 1.81 34.75 9.26
CA GLY A 429 0.73 33.78 9.56
C GLY A 429 -0.64 34.21 9.06
N SER A 430 -0.74 35.35 8.37
CA SER A 430 -1.98 35.82 7.77
C SER A 430 -2.50 34.84 6.71
N ARG A 431 -3.83 34.78 6.57
CA ARG A 431 -4.51 33.83 5.70
C ARG A 431 -5.37 34.58 4.69
N LYS A 432 -5.27 34.18 3.43
CA LYS A 432 -6.14 34.65 2.36
C LYS A 432 -7.02 33.50 1.90
N LEU A 433 -8.33 33.65 2.05
CA LEU A 433 -9.28 32.67 1.52
C LEU A 433 -9.22 32.70 -0.02
N ILE A 434 -8.91 31.56 -0.62
CA ILE A 434 -8.93 31.34 -2.07
C ILE A 434 -10.33 30.90 -2.51
N ARG A 435 -10.89 29.94 -1.78
CA ARG A 435 -12.18 29.33 -2.13
C ARG A 435 -12.86 28.78 -0.87
N GLU A 436 -14.13 29.12 -0.68
CA GLU A 436 -14.96 28.57 0.39
C GLU A 436 -15.78 27.38 -0.13
N ASN A 437 -16.03 26.37 0.72
CA ASN A 437 -16.92 25.25 0.42
C ASN A 437 -16.61 24.53 -0.90
N GLU A 438 -15.33 24.36 -1.20
CA GLU A 438 -14.89 23.75 -2.44
C GLU A 438 -14.85 22.23 -2.29
N ARG A 439 -15.61 21.54 -3.13
CA ARG A 439 -15.51 20.08 -3.25
C ARG A 439 -14.46 19.78 -4.33
N ALA A 440 -13.22 19.53 -3.90
CA ALA A 440 -12.08 19.42 -4.79
C ALA A 440 -11.38 18.06 -4.72
N PHE A 441 -10.96 17.56 -5.89
CA PHE A 441 -9.96 16.51 -5.99
C PHE A 441 -8.58 17.16 -6.21
N GLY A 442 -7.55 16.61 -5.54
CA GLY A 442 -6.15 16.96 -5.78
C GLY A 442 -5.86 18.46 -5.72
N ILE A 443 -5.62 19.00 -4.53
CA ILE A 443 -5.23 20.41 -4.34
C ILE A 443 -3.71 20.47 -4.21
N TYR A 444 -3.06 21.20 -5.11
CA TYR A 444 -1.61 21.25 -5.25
C TYR A 444 -1.10 22.69 -5.24
N LEU A 445 0.03 22.92 -4.59
CA LEU A 445 0.78 24.16 -4.67
C LEU A 445 1.88 24.02 -5.73
N SER A 446 2.13 25.06 -6.53
CA SER A 446 3.25 25.05 -7.48
C SER A 446 4.60 25.06 -6.75
N PRO A 447 5.69 24.54 -7.35
CA PRO A 447 7.01 24.48 -6.72
C PRO A 447 7.50 25.75 -6.02
N SER A 448 7.32 26.95 -6.60
CA SER A 448 7.67 28.23 -5.96
C SER A 448 6.50 28.93 -5.27
N ALA A 449 5.38 28.21 -5.09
CA ALA A 449 4.14 28.74 -4.52
C ALA A 449 3.61 29.99 -5.24
N LYS A 450 3.65 29.99 -6.57
CA LYS A 450 3.01 31.02 -7.42
C LYS A 450 1.54 30.72 -7.68
N TYR A 451 1.20 29.43 -7.79
CA TYR A 451 -0.14 28.99 -8.14
C TYR A 451 -0.66 27.89 -7.23
N VAL A 452 -1.96 27.89 -6.95
CA VAL A 452 -2.69 26.74 -6.41
C VAL A 452 -3.49 26.09 -7.53
N LEU A 453 -3.33 24.79 -7.75
CA LEU A 453 -4.06 23.99 -8.74
C LEU A 453 -5.02 23.06 -8.01
N TRP A 454 -6.27 22.94 -8.47
CA TRP A 454 -7.17 21.88 -8.02
C TRP A 454 -8.17 21.49 -9.09
N TYR A 455 -8.76 20.29 -8.95
CA TYR A 455 -9.92 19.92 -9.75
C TYR A 455 -11.21 20.18 -8.97
N SER A 456 -12.03 21.09 -9.46
CA SER A 456 -13.34 21.40 -8.88
C SER A 456 -14.37 20.36 -9.32
N ALA A 457 -14.84 19.52 -8.39
CA ALA A 457 -15.92 18.58 -8.69
C ALA A 457 -17.25 19.29 -8.95
N GLN A 458 -17.41 20.51 -8.44
CA GLN A 458 -18.59 21.34 -8.65
C GLN A 458 -18.62 21.94 -10.06
N GLN A 459 -17.46 22.38 -10.57
CA GLN A 459 -17.36 22.97 -11.91
C GLN A 459 -17.01 21.96 -13.00
N GLY A 460 -16.60 20.75 -12.63
CA GLY A 460 -16.14 19.74 -13.57
C GLY A 460 -14.84 20.14 -14.30
N ALA A 461 -13.97 20.91 -13.65
CA ALA A 461 -12.80 21.49 -14.31
C ALA A 461 -11.59 21.66 -13.40
N TRP A 462 -10.39 21.62 -14.01
CA TRP A 462 -9.15 22.03 -13.36
C TRP A 462 -9.06 23.55 -13.32
N LEU A 463 -8.77 24.08 -12.14
CA LEU A 463 -8.65 25.50 -11.86
C LEU A 463 -7.26 25.81 -11.30
N THR A 464 -6.74 26.97 -11.67
CA THR A 464 -5.53 27.55 -11.06
C THR A 464 -5.88 28.87 -10.41
N TYR A 465 -5.26 29.16 -9.27
CA TYR A 465 -5.31 30.44 -8.59
C TYR A 465 -3.91 31.04 -8.52
N ASN A 466 -3.73 32.24 -9.04
CA ASN A 466 -2.46 32.96 -8.95
C ASN A 466 -2.39 33.70 -7.61
N LEU A 467 -1.36 33.39 -6.81
CA LEU A 467 -1.22 33.92 -5.46
C LEU A 467 -0.82 35.41 -5.42
N GLU A 468 -0.15 35.90 -6.47
CA GLU A 468 0.28 37.29 -6.59
C GLU A 468 -0.87 38.20 -7.04
N THR A 469 -1.57 37.85 -8.12
CA THR A 469 -2.66 38.66 -8.69
C THR A 469 -4.01 38.41 -8.03
N GLY A 470 -4.19 37.23 -7.43
CA GLY A 470 -5.48 36.79 -6.91
C GLY A 470 -6.49 36.34 -7.97
N GLU A 471 -6.06 36.15 -9.22
CA GLU A 471 -6.91 35.69 -10.32
C GLU A 471 -7.06 34.17 -10.33
N THR A 472 -8.29 33.69 -10.59
CA THR A 472 -8.58 32.27 -10.84
C THR A 472 -8.77 32.04 -12.34
N ALA A 473 -8.10 31.03 -12.90
CA ALA A 473 -8.27 30.60 -14.29
C ALA A 473 -8.88 29.20 -14.36
N ASN A 474 -9.81 29.00 -15.30
CA ASN A 474 -10.38 27.70 -15.61
C ASN A 474 -9.65 27.09 -16.80
N LEU A 475 -8.88 26.02 -16.55
CA LEU A 475 -7.99 25.42 -17.53
C LEU A 475 -8.74 24.53 -18.52
N THR A 476 -9.65 23.68 -18.04
CA THR A 476 -10.27 22.62 -18.85
C THR A 476 -11.72 22.87 -19.24
N GLY A 477 -12.39 23.86 -18.64
CA GLY A 477 -13.85 24.05 -18.78
C GLY A 477 -14.34 24.41 -20.18
N LYS A 478 -13.44 24.82 -21.09
CA LYS A 478 -13.76 25.10 -22.50
C LYS A 478 -13.45 23.91 -23.43
N ILE A 479 -12.83 22.85 -22.93
CA ILE A 479 -12.46 21.67 -23.72
C ILE A 479 -13.62 20.67 -23.68
N LYS A 480 -14.00 20.13 -24.84
CA LYS A 480 -15.10 19.16 -24.94
C LYS A 480 -14.75 17.77 -24.38
N HIS A 481 -13.47 17.39 -24.41
CA HIS A 481 -13.03 16.10 -23.89
C HIS A 481 -13.04 16.09 -22.35
N PRO A 482 -13.58 15.03 -21.71
CA PRO A 482 -13.54 14.90 -20.25
C PRO A 482 -12.12 14.73 -19.71
N PHE A 483 -11.85 15.38 -18.59
CA PHE A 483 -10.62 15.20 -17.80
C PHE A 483 -10.84 14.29 -16.59
N THR A 484 -11.99 13.62 -16.55
CA THR A 484 -12.43 12.70 -15.51
C THR A 484 -12.71 11.32 -16.06
N ASN A 485 -12.73 10.32 -15.19
CA ASN A 485 -13.03 8.94 -15.53
C ASN A 485 -14.30 8.81 -16.40
N GLU A 486 -14.10 8.59 -17.70
CA GLU A 486 -15.17 8.44 -18.70
C GLU A 486 -15.97 7.14 -18.50
N LEU A 487 -15.49 6.20 -17.69
CA LEU A 487 -16.19 4.96 -17.32
C LEU A 487 -16.92 5.07 -15.97
N HIS A 488 -17.03 6.27 -15.40
CA HIS A 488 -17.66 6.48 -14.11
C HIS A 488 -19.16 6.23 -14.16
N ASP A 489 -19.62 5.28 -13.34
CA ASP A 489 -21.02 4.83 -13.27
C ASP A 489 -21.58 4.89 -11.83
N MET A 490 -21.03 5.77 -11.00
CA MET A 490 -21.50 6.03 -9.64
C MET A 490 -22.23 7.38 -9.55
N PRO A 491 -23.18 7.56 -8.59
CA PRO A 491 -23.90 8.84 -8.45
C PRO A 491 -23.05 10.03 -7.96
N GLY A 492 -21.92 9.78 -7.30
CA GLY A 492 -20.97 10.81 -6.87
C GLY A 492 -20.22 11.45 -8.06
N PRO A 493 -19.46 12.53 -7.83
CA PRO A 493 -18.69 13.16 -8.91
C PRO A 493 -17.57 12.23 -9.42
N PRO A 494 -17.28 12.22 -10.73
CA PRO A 494 -16.21 11.40 -11.29
C PRO A 494 -14.84 11.96 -10.94
N GLU A 495 -13.89 11.06 -10.63
CA GLU A 495 -12.50 11.44 -10.32
C GLU A 495 -11.74 11.92 -11.57
N PRO A 496 -10.86 12.94 -11.45
CA PRO A 496 -10.00 13.37 -12.55
C PRO A 496 -8.91 12.35 -12.87
N TYR A 497 -8.45 12.30 -14.12
CA TYR A 497 -7.32 11.44 -14.53
C TYR A 497 -5.96 11.88 -13.96
N GLY A 498 -5.92 13.07 -13.34
CA GLY A 498 -4.79 13.56 -12.58
C GLY A 498 -3.91 14.58 -13.30
N PHE A 499 -2.80 14.89 -12.64
CA PHE A 499 -1.86 15.95 -12.99
C PHE A 499 -0.45 15.36 -13.03
N ALA A 500 0.35 15.74 -14.04
CA ALA A 500 1.70 15.19 -14.22
C ALA A 500 2.78 16.03 -13.53
N GLY A 501 2.64 17.35 -13.52
CA GLY A 501 3.65 18.26 -12.99
C GLY A 501 3.60 19.66 -13.63
N TRP A 502 4.28 20.59 -12.97
CA TRP A 502 4.56 21.93 -13.50
C TRP A 502 5.76 21.87 -14.44
N ILE A 503 5.73 22.61 -15.55
CA ILE A 503 6.90 22.76 -16.42
C ILE A 503 7.83 23.81 -15.81
N GLU A 504 9.14 23.68 -16.07
CA GLU A 504 10.15 24.66 -15.67
C GLU A 504 9.73 26.11 -16.00
N GLY A 505 9.93 27.02 -15.03
CA GLY A 505 9.44 28.41 -15.09
C GLY A 505 8.01 28.62 -14.56
N GLU A 506 7.23 27.54 -14.36
CA GLU A 506 5.88 27.54 -13.77
C GLU A 506 4.86 28.44 -14.50
N THR A 507 5.08 28.71 -15.78
CA THR A 507 4.10 29.38 -16.66
C THR A 507 3.09 28.41 -17.26
N SER A 508 3.43 27.11 -17.28
CA SER A 508 2.58 26.06 -17.82
C SER A 508 2.72 24.75 -17.05
N LEU A 509 1.73 23.87 -17.22
CA LEU A 509 1.60 22.62 -16.50
C LEU A 509 1.00 21.51 -17.35
N LEU A 510 1.15 20.27 -16.91
CA LEU A 510 0.66 19.08 -17.60
C LEU A 510 -0.49 18.39 -16.83
N ILE A 511 -1.63 18.20 -17.50
CA ILE A 511 -2.81 17.52 -16.98
C ILE A 511 -3.17 16.35 -17.90
N TYR A 512 -3.66 15.26 -17.34
CA TYR A 512 -4.10 14.09 -18.11
C TYR A 512 -5.58 14.17 -18.46
N ASP A 513 -5.92 13.82 -19.69
CA ASP A 513 -7.23 13.22 -19.96
C ASP A 513 -7.14 11.68 -19.88
N ARG A 514 -8.15 10.95 -20.37
CA ARG A 514 -8.13 9.48 -20.36
C ARG A 514 -6.87 8.89 -20.99
N TYR A 515 -6.42 9.47 -22.09
CA TYR A 515 -5.35 8.93 -22.93
C TYR A 515 -4.10 9.81 -22.98
N ASP A 516 -4.29 11.12 -22.98
CA ASP A 516 -3.32 12.10 -23.44
C ASP A 516 -2.78 13.02 -22.34
N LEU A 517 -1.56 13.50 -22.57
CA LEU A 517 -0.96 14.61 -21.84
C LEU A 517 -1.35 15.92 -22.53
N TRP A 518 -1.83 16.87 -21.74
CA TRP A 518 -2.19 18.21 -22.21
C TRP A 518 -1.37 19.26 -21.48
N ARG A 519 -0.82 20.20 -22.23
CA ARG A 519 -0.16 21.41 -21.70
C ARG A 519 -1.16 22.53 -21.57
N PHE A 520 -1.19 23.14 -20.39
CA PHE A 520 -2.00 24.31 -20.07
C PHE A 520 -1.11 25.47 -19.67
N ASP A 521 -1.44 26.66 -20.17
CA ASP A 521 -0.98 27.93 -19.60
C ASP A 521 -1.65 28.13 -18.24
N ALA A 522 -0.87 28.46 -17.21
CA ALA A 522 -1.34 28.57 -15.83
C ALA A 522 -2.40 29.67 -15.61
N THR A 523 -2.51 30.62 -16.55
CA THR A 523 -3.49 31.73 -16.55
C THR A 523 -4.64 31.51 -17.53
N ALA A 524 -4.64 30.40 -18.28
CA ALA A 524 -5.57 30.10 -19.36
C ALA A 524 -5.66 31.19 -20.47
N LYS A 525 -4.64 32.05 -20.59
CA LYS A 525 -4.58 33.09 -21.64
C LYS A 525 -4.15 32.53 -22.99
N THR A 526 -3.37 31.45 -22.97
CA THR A 526 -2.97 30.72 -24.18
C THR A 526 -3.83 29.46 -24.34
N PRO A 527 -4.26 29.10 -25.57
CA PRO A 527 -5.01 27.87 -25.80
C PRO A 527 -4.25 26.63 -25.32
N PRO A 528 -4.95 25.62 -24.76
CA PRO A 528 -4.34 24.38 -24.31
C PRO A 528 -3.85 23.54 -25.50
N GLN A 529 -2.76 22.82 -25.30
CA GLN A 529 -2.12 21.99 -26.33
C GLN A 529 -2.14 20.51 -25.92
N ARG A 530 -2.77 19.66 -26.74
CA ARG A 530 -2.63 18.21 -26.59
C ARG A 530 -1.25 17.78 -27.10
N LEU A 531 -0.45 17.18 -26.22
CA LEU A 531 0.94 16.81 -26.51
C LEU A 531 1.09 15.41 -27.10
N THR A 532 0.17 14.51 -26.81
CA THR A 532 0.20 13.12 -27.28
C THR A 532 -1.02 12.78 -28.15
N ASN A 533 -0.98 11.62 -28.80
CA ASN A 533 -2.01 11.09 -29.71
C ASN A 533 -2.52 9.70 -29.27
N GLY A 534 -2.65 9.51 -27.97
CA GLY A 534 -3.12 8.30 -27.33
C GLY A 534 -4.59 8.02 -27.57
N ARG A 535 -5.45 9.06 -27.63
CA ARG A 535 -6.89 8.88 -27.82
C ARG A 535 -7.25 8.18 -29.13
N GLU A 536 -6.57 8.50 -30.22
CA GLU A 536 -6.80 7.87 -31.53
C GLU A 536 -6.44 6.38 -31.53
N GLN A 537 -5.47 5.97 -30.71
CA GLN A 537 -4.98 4.60 -30.62
C GLN A 537 -5.51 3.85 -29.39
N LYS A 538 -6.31 4.52 -28.54
CA LYS A 538 -6.72 4.07 -27.21
C LYS A 538 -5.53 3.65 -26.32
N ILE A 539 -4.43 4.39 -26.43
CA ILE A 539 -3.24 4.22 -25.60
C ILE A 539 -3.24 5.28 -24.52
N ARG A 540 -3.25 4.85 -23.27
CA ARG A 540 -3.14 5.70 -22.10
C ARG A 540 -1.68 5.98 -21.78
N PHE A 541 -1.25 7.24 -21.88
CA PHE A 541 0.09 7.68 -21.54
C PHE A 541 0.14 8.33 -20.15
N ARG A 542 1.09 7.93 -19.31
CA ARG A 542 1.33 8.51 -17.98
C ARG A 542 2.82 8.76 -17.75
N TYR A 543 3.19 9.96 -17.32
CA TYR A 543 4.59 10.31 -17.03
C TYR A 543 5.10 9.53 -15.81
N ILE A 544 6.26 8.91 -15.96
CA ILE A 544 7.00 8.27 -14.88
C ILE A 544 8.10 9.22 -14.42
N LYS A 545 7.96 9.75 -13.21
CA LYS A 545 8.99 10.59 -12.59
C LYS A 545 10.14 9.73 -12.06
N LEU A 546 11.22 9.66 -12.83
CA LEU A 546 12.40 8.84 -12.51
C LEU A 546 13.34 9.50 -11.49
N ASN A 547 13.31 10.82 -11.37
CA ASN A 547 14.04 11.56 -10.35
C ASN A 547 13.06 12.16 -9.33
N HIS A 548 13.02 11.62 -8.12
CA HIS A 548 12.15 12.14 -7.06
C HIS A 548 12.58 13.52 -6.54
N GLU A 549 13.82 13.96 -6.79
CA GLU A 549 14.30 15.32 -6.47
C GLU A 549 13.87 16.38 -7.48
N GLU A 550 13.43 15.99 -8.69
CA GLU A 550 12.87 16.92 -9.67
C GLU A 550 11.63 17.61 -9.08
N ARG A 551 11.45 18.91 -9.32
CA ARG A 551 10.29 19.69 -8.83
C ARG A 551 9.42 20.19 -9.98
N THR A 552 10.05 20.50 -11.10
CA THR A 552 9.44 20.90 -12.35
C THR A 552 9.92 19.98 -13.46
N ILE A 553 9.09 19.78 -14.47
CA ILE A 553 9.42 18.99 -15.65
C ILE A 553 10.27 19.86 -16.58
N ASN A 554 11.49 19.41 -16.88
CA ASN A 554 12.33 20.06 -17.88
C ASN A 554 11.77 19.78 -19.29
N PRO A 555 11.34 20.80 -20.06
CA PRO A 555 10.71 20.58 -21.36
C PRO A 555 11.66 20.05 -22.45
N ASN A 556 12.97 20.20 -22.25
CA ASN A 556 14.01 19.75 -23.18
C ASN A 556 14.56 18.36 -22.82
N ALA A 557 14.25 17.86 -21.62
CA ALA A 557 14.70 16.55 -21.20
C ALA A 557 13.73 15.46 -21.70
N PRO A 558 14.23 14.27 -22.06
CA PRO A 558 13.38 13.17 -22.45
C PRO A 558 12.59 12.63 -21.25
N MET A 559 11.27 12.56 -21.41
CA MET A 559 10.35 11.93 -20.48
C MET A 559 10.13 10.47 -20.85
N ILE A 560 9.96 9.61 -19.83
CA ILE A 560 9.45 8.26 -20.02
C ILE A 560 7.96 8.24 -19.69
N LEU A 561 7.16 7.75 -20.63
CA LEU A 561 5.73 7.56 -20.49
C LEU A 561 5.43 6.07 -20.37
N GLN A 562 4.72 5.67 -19.31
CA GLN A 562 4.04 4.38 -19.29
C GLN A 562 2.89 4.41 -20.30
N ALA A 563 2.79 3.38 -21.13
CA ALA A 563 1.73 3.22 -22.11
C ALA A 563 0.90 1.96 -21.81
N PHE A 564 -0.42 2.09 -21.93
CA PHE A 564 -1.37 0.98 -21.82
C PHE A 564 -2.42 1.08 -22.92
N ASN A 565 -2.51 0.08 -23.79
CA ASN A 565 -3.54 0.04 -24.84
C ASN A 565 -4.83 -0.59 -24.28
N GLU A 566 -5.90 0.18 -24.16
CA GLU A 566 -7.16 -0.32 -23.58
C GLU A 566 -7.87 -1.36 -24.46
N SER A 567 -7.51 -1.50 -25.74
CA SER A 567 -8.14 -2.48 -26.65
C SER A 567 -7.45 -3.83 -26.65
N THR A 568 -6.12 -3.85 -26.62
CA THR A 568 -5.31 -5.09 -26.62
C THR A 568 -4.80 -5.48 -25.23
N LYS A 569 -4.87 -4.55 -24.28
CA LYS A 569 -4.28 -4.63 -22.93
C LYS A 569 -2.74 -4.69 -22.92
N ALA A 570 -2.10 -4.51 -24.07
CA ALA A 570 -0.65 -4.41 -24.20
C ALA A 570 -0.12 -3.20 -23.41
N SER A 571 1.02 -3.39 -22.73
CA SER A 571 1.67 -2.34 -21.95
C SER A 571 3.12 -2.13 -22.40
N GLY A 572 3.69 -0.99 -22.05
CA GLY A 572 5.07 -0.66 -22.41
C GLY A 572 5.53 0.72 -21.98
N TYR A 573 6.65 1.15 -22.55
CA TYR A 573 7.27 2.45 -22.30
C TYR A 573 7.51 3.20 -23.60
N TYR A 574 7.30 4.51 -23.56
CA TYR A 574 7.54 5.44 -24.65
C TYR A 574 8.45 6.57 -24.17
N LYS A 575 9.21 7.14 -25.10
CA LYS A 575 10.01 8.35 -24.89
C LYS A 575 9.29 9.54 -25.52
N PHE A 576 9.26 10.67 -24.83
CA PHE A 576 8.68 11.91 -25.35
C PHE A 576 9.44 13.13 -24.81
N THR A 577 9.71 14.11 -25.66
CA THR A 577 10.31 15.39 -25.26
C THR A 577 9.33 16.51 -25.58
N ILE A 578 8.98 17.35 -24.60
CA ILE A 578 7.93 18.38 -24.77
C ILE A 578 8.34 19.41 -25.83
N ALA A 579 9.58 19.89 -25.78
CA ALA A 579 10.09 20.92 -26.67
C ALA A 579 10.22 20.43 -28.13
N GLU A 580 10.55 19.15 -28.34
CA GLU A 580 10.61 18.55 -29.68
C GLU A 580 9.20 18.38 -30.28
N GLY A 581 8.19 18.12 -29.44
CA GLY A 581 6.83 17.85 -29.87
C GLY A 581 6.70 16.52 -30.64
N GLY A 582 5.67 16.41 -31.48
CA GLY A 582 5.41 15.19 -32.26
C GLY A 582 4.81 14.04 -31.44
N ALA A 583 4.76 12.84 -32.03
CA ALA A 583 4.20 11.67 -31.37
C ALA A 583 5.25 11.01 -30.44
N PRO A 584 4.85 10.49 -29.26
CA PRO A 584 5.73 9.70 -28.41
C PRO A 584 6.38 8.54 -29.18
N LYS A 585 7.69 8.35 -28.99
CA LYS A 585 8.47 7.27 -29.61
C LYS A 585 8.39 6.01 -28.76
N LYS A 586 7.89 4.92 -29.33
CA LYS A 586 7.84 3.60 -28.67
C LYS A 586 9.24 3.11 -28.32
N LEU A 587 9.47 2.72 -27.06
CA LEU A 587 10.68 2.03 -26.61
C LEU A 587 10.41 0.52 -26.59
N ILE A 588 9.45 0.09 -25.78
CA ILE A 588 8.95 -1.28 -25.72
C ILE A 588 7.44 -1.28 -25.62
N MET A 589 6.79 -2.29 -26.20
CA MET A 589 5.37 -2.55 -26.02
C MET A 589 5.08 -3.99 -26.41
N GLY A 590 4.19 -4.66 -25.68
CA GLY A 590 3.74 -6.01 -26.04
C GLY A 590 2.66 -6.53 -25.10
N ASP A 591 2.27 -7.78 -25.30
CA ASP A 591 1.19 -8.48 -24.58
C ASP A 591 1.65 -8.94 -23.19
N TYR A 592 2.10 -7.99 -22.40
CA TYR A 592 2.53 -8.11 -21.02
C TYR A 592 2.19 -6.83 -20.26
N ALA A 593 2.11 -6.93 -18.93
CA ALA A 593 2.08 -5.77 -18.04
C ALA A 593 3.51 -5.39 -17.66
N VAL A 594 3.83 -4.10 -17.63
CA VAL A 594 5.09 -3.57 -17.07
C VAL A 594 4.87 -3.08 -15.65
N LEU A 595 5.86 -3.28 -14.78
CA LEU A 595 5.84 -2.92 -13.37
C LEU A 595 7.17 -2.30 -13.00
N ASP A 596 7.11 -1.20 -12.24
CA ASP A 596 8.25 -0.42 -11.76
C ASP A 596 9.18 0.08 -12.89
N LEU A 597 9.85 1.19 -12.63
CA LEU A 597 10.97 1.64 -13.44
C LEU A 597 11.90 2.44 -12.53
N ILE A 598 13.00 1.82 -12.13
CA ILE A 598 13.96 2.39 -11.17
C ILE A 598 15.20 2.77 -11.96
N LYS A 599 15.56 4.05 -11.97
CA LYS A 599 16.74 4.57 -12.68
C LYS A 599 17.93 4.75 -11.74
N ALA A 600 19.12 4.43 -12.22
CA ALA A 600 20.37 4.84 -11.61
C ALA A 600 20.50 6.37 -11.60
N LYS A 601 21.00 6.94 -10.50
CA LYS A 601 21.12 8.38 -10.30
C LYS A 601 22.03 9.07 -11.34
N GLN A 602 23.12 8.41 -11.71
CA GLN A 602 24.23 8.97 -12.49
C GLN A 602 24.38 8.35 -13.89
N SER A 603 23.51 7.41 -14.29
CA SER A 603 23.53 6.80 -15.62
C SER A 603 22.13 6.49 -16.12
N ASP A 604 22.01 6.07 -17.38
CA ASP A 604 20.73 5.65 -17.98
C ASP A 604 20.34 4.21 -17.64
N ALA A 605 21.09 3.53 -16.77
CA ALA A 605 20.76 2.19 -16.32
C ALA A 605 19.42 2.18 -15.57
N VAL A 606 18.58 1.19 -15.85
CA VAL A 606 17.28 1.01 -15.23
C VAL A 606 17.02 -0.45 -14.86
N LEU A 607 16.23 -0.63 -13.81
CA LEU A 607 15.57 -1.88 -13.48
C LEU A 607 14.07 -1.76 -13.73
N PHE A 608 13.48 -2.80 -14.31
CA PHE A 608 12.03 -2.91 -14.47
C PHE A 608 11.60 -4.37 -14.39
N ARG A 609 10.30 -4.59 -14.23
CA ARG A 609 9.68 -5.91 -14.28
C ARG A 609 8.62 -5.92 -15.36
N LYS A 610 8.37 -7.10 -15.93
CA LYS A 610 7.24 -7.35 -16.82
C LYS A 610 6.62 -8.70 -16.48
N MET A 611 5.33 -8.86 -16.71
CA MET A 611 4.63 -10.11 -16.42
C MET A 611 3.54 -10.40 -17.45
N THR A 612 3.24 -11.69 -17.57
CA THR A 612 2.00 -12.21 -18.14
C THR A 612 1.35 -13.13 -17.11
N VAL A 613 0.20 -13.71 -17.41
CA VAL A 613 -0.38 -14.74 -16.52
C VAL A 613 0.55 -15.94 -16.34
N SER A 614 1.36 -16.27 -17.34
CA SER A 614 2.31 -17.40 -17.34
C SER A 614 3.75 -17.02 -17.01
N GLU A 615 4.12 -15.74 -17.11
CA GLU A 615 5.48 -15.26 -16.82
C GLU A 615 5.50 -14.47 -15.52
N PHE A 616 6.22 -15.01 -14.52
CA PHE A 616 6.44 -14.32 -13.25
C PHE A 616 7.17 -12.98 -13.49
N PRO A 617 6.85 -11.90 -12.73
CA PRO A 617 7.50 -10.60 -12.83
C PRO A 617 8.97 -10.62 -12.37
N ASN A 618 9.83 -11.26 -13.15
CA ASN A 618 11.27 -11.24 -12.95
C ASN A 618 11.84 -9.84 -13.21
N LEU A 619 12.92 -9.53 -12.51
CA LEU A 619 13.65 -8.29 -12.60
C LEU A 619 14.55 -8.30 -13.84
N HIS A 620 14.48 -7.22 -14.60
CA HIS A 620 15.25 -7.01 -15.80
C HIS A 620 16.10 -5.74 -15.66
N ALA A 621 17.34 -5.79 -16.12
CA ALA A 621 18.25 -4.67 -16.21
C ALA A 621 18.42 -4.25 -17.67
N THR A 622 18.43 -2.95 -17.93
CA THR A 622 18.65 -2.36 -19.26
C THR A 622 19.05 -0.89 -19.13
N THR A 623 19.06 -0.15 -20.24
CA THR A 623 19.18 1.31 -20.26
C THR A 623 17.86 1.97 -20.63
N LEU A 624 17.74 3.29 -20.51
CA LEU A 624 16.57 4.05 -20.99
C LEU A 624 16.27 3.89 -22.50
N ALA A 625 17.19 3.30 -23.27
CA ALA A 625 16.95 2.95 -24.68
C ALA A 625 16.17 1.63 -24.86
N PHE A 626 16.17 0.74 -23.86
CA PHE A 626 15.56 -0.59 -23.89
C PHE A 626 16.00 -1.50 -25.05
N ASP A 627 17.23 -1.34 -25.55
CA ASP A 627 17.80 -2.13 -26.63
C ASP A 627 18.38 -3.48 -26.16
N ASN A 628 18.92 -3.52 -24.94
CA ASN A 628 19.59 -4.68 -24.36
C ASN A 628 18.95 -5.03 -23.01
N ILE A 629 17.88 -5.83 -23.03
CA ILE A 629 17.15 -6.25 -21.83
C ILE A 629 17.72 -7.57 -21.31
N VAL A 630 18.25 -7.56 -20.09
CA VAL A 630 18.79 -8.74 -19.41
C VAL A 630 17.93 -9.09 -18.20
N GLN A 631 17.31 -10.28 -18.19
CA GLN A 631 16.66 -10.82 -16.99
C GLN A 631 17.72 -11.25 -15.98
N ILE A 632 17.73 -10.64 -14.80
CA ILE A 632 18.71 -10.89 -13.72
C ILE A 632 18.13 -11.74 -12.58
N SER A 633 16.82 -12.00 -12.56
CA SER A 633 16.21 -12.87 -11.55
C SER A 633 15.51 -14.09 -12.17
N ASP A 634 15.45 -15.18 -11.40
CA ASP A 634 14.53 -16.29 -11.64
C ASP A 634 13.94 -16.72 -10.28
N ALA A 635 12.83 -16.10 -9.88
CA ALA A 635 12.31 -16.27 -8.53
C ALA A 635 11.62 -17.62 -8.31
N ASN A 636 10.98 -18.17 -9.35
CA ASN A 636 10.11 -19.36 -9.23
C ASN A 636 10.36 -20.41 -10.33
N PRO A 637 11.58 -20.94 -10.49
CA PRO A 637 11.88 -21.97 -11.49
C PRO A 637 11.03 -23.23 -11.33
N GLN A 638 10.50 -23.50 -10.14
CA GLN A 638 9.59 -24.62 -9.85
C GLN A 638 8.26 -24.53 -10.61
N GLN A 639 7.87 -23.35 -11.12
CA GLN A 639 6.61 -23.17 -11.85
C GLN A 639 6.48 -24.12 -13.04
N LYS A 640 7.58 -24.44 -13.74
CA LYS A 640 7.58 -25.35 -14.90
C LYS A 640 7.08 -26.76 -14.60
N LEU A 641 7.04 -27.14 -13.32
CA LEU A 641 6.58 -28.46 -12.87
C LEU A 641 5.05 -28.55 -12.77
N TYR A 642 4.34 -27.43 -12.83
CA TYR A 642 2.91 -27.35 -12.56
C TYR A 642 2.09 -26.96 -13.79
N ASN A 643 0.92 -27.58 -13.94
CA ASN A 643 -0.08 -27.19 -14.93
C ASN A 643 -0.52 -25.76 -14.62
N TRP A 644 -0.19 -24.81 -15.47
CA TRP A 644 -0.39 -23.38 -15.20
C TRP A 644 -1.67 -22.81 -15.81
N ALA A 645 -2.02 -21.58 -15.45
CA ALA A 645 -3.12 -20.86 -16.06
C ALA A 645 -2.70 -20.16 -17.35
N THR A 646 -3.58 -20.17 -18.34
CA THR A 646 -3.60 -19.27 -19.50
C THR A 646 -4.83 -18.37 -19.39
N VAL A 647 -4.88 -17.29 -20.16
CA VAL A 647 -5.99 -16.34 -20.13
C VAL A 647 -6.36 -15.87 -21.53
N GLU A 648 -7.64 -15.58 -21.74
CA GLU A 648 -8.20 -15.03 -22.96
C GLU A 648 -9.09 -13.83 -22.62
N LEU A 649 -8.96 -12.73 -23.38
CA LEU A 649 -9.94 -11.64 -23.35
C LEU A 649 -11.15 -12.05 -24.18
N VAL A 650 -12.31 -12.20 -23.53
CA VAL A 650 -13.56 -12.57 -24.19
C VAL A 650 -14.47 -11.35 -24.31
N LYS A 651 -15.25 -11.28 -25.39
CA LYS A 651 -16.19 -10.18 -25.65
C LYS A 651 -17.58 -10.74 -25.95
N TRP A 652 -18.62 -10.10 -25.43
CA TRP A 652 -20.01 -10.48 -25.67
C TRP A 652 -20.92 -9.27 -25.63
N LYS A 653 -22.14 -9.43 -26.16
CA LYS A 653 -23.21 -8.43 -26.01
C LYS A 653 -24.01 -8.77 -24.76
N SER A 654 -24.12 -7.84 -23.81
CA SER A 654 -24.89 -8.00 -22.58
C SER A 654 -26.39 -8.04 -22.85
N PHE A 655 -27.19 -8.38 -21.84
CA PHE A 655 -28.66 -8.28 -21.95
C PHE A 655 -29.15 -6.83 -22.06
N SER A 656 -28.39 -5.86 -21.54
CA SER A 656 -28.65 -4.43 -21.75
C SER A 656 -28.29 -3.95 -23.17
N GLY A 657 -27.58 -4.78 -23.95
CA GLY A 657 -27.18 -4.50 -25.33
C GLY A 657 -25.79 -3.88 -25.47
N GLU A 658 -25.10 -3.64 -24.35
CA GLU A 658 -23.72 -3.14 -24.33
C GLU A 658 -22.73 -4.22 -24.77
N MET A 659 -21.63 -3.82 -25.42
CA MET A 659 -20.52 -4.72 -25.70
C MET A 659 -19.59 -4.75 -24.50
N LEU A 660 -19.56 -5.88 -23.81
CA LEU A 660 -18.72 -6.11 -22.64
C LEU A 660 -17.52 -6.99 -22.97
N GLU A 661 -16.56 -6.95 -22.07
CA GLU A 661 -15.38 -7.80 -22.10
C GLU A 661 -15.07 -8.39 -20.73
N GLY A 662 -14.20 -9.40 -20.70
CA GLY A 662 -13.87 -10.11 -19.47
C GLY A 662 -12.74 -11.10 -19.71
N LEU A 663 -12.28 -11.72 -18.63
CA LEU A 663 -11.15 -12.64 -18.65
C LEU A 663 -11.63 -14.08 -18.49
N LEU A 664 -11.22 -14.97 -19.39
CA LEU A 664 -11.44 -16.41 -19.28
C LEU A 664 -10.10 -17.10 -19.04
N TYR A 665 -9.87 -17.55 -17.81
CA TYR A 665 -8.71 -18.35 -17.46
C TYR A 665 -8.97 -19.84 -17.74
N LYS A 666 -7.98 -20.50 -18.32
CA LYS A 666 -8.00 -21.90 -18.75
C LYS A 666 -6.73 -22.61 -18.23
N PRO A 667 -6.75 -23.93 -18.00
CA PRO A 667 -5.50 -24.67 -17.83
C PRO A 667 -4.63 -24.58 -19.11
N GLU A 668 -3.31 -24.69 -19.00
CA GLU A 668 -2.42 -24.71 -20.17
C GLU A 668 -2.58 -25.99 -21.02
N ASP A 669 -3.05 -27.09 -20.44
CA ASP A 669 -3.42 -28.33 -21.14
C ASP A 669 -4.90 -28.37 -21.59
N PHE A 670 -5.52 -27.20 -21.78
CA PHE A 670 -6.90 -27.08 -22.22
C PHE A 670 -7.17 -27.80 -23.56
N ASP A 671 -8.22 -28.61 -23.59
CA ASP A 671 -8.70 -29.34 -24.76
C ASP A 671 -10.15 -28.93 -25.06
N PRO A 672 -10.43 -28.22 -26.17
CA PRO A 672 -11.78 -27.77 -26.51
C PRO A 672 -12.78 -28.92 -26.77
N LYS A 673 -12.32 -30.17 -26.87
CA LYS A 673 -13.18 -31.35 -27.00
C LYS A 673 -13.70 -31.87 -25.66
N LYS A 674 -13.11 -31.43 -24.54
CA LYS A 674 -13.54 -31.79 -23.18
C LYS A 674 -14.57 -30.79 -22.65
N LYS A 675 -15.32 -31.23 -21.64
CA LYS A 675 -16.25 -30.40 -20.87
C LYS A 675 -15.63 -30.06 -19.52
N TYR A 676 -15.54 -28.77 -19.21
CA TYR A 676 -14.93 -28.27 -17.97
C TYR A 676 -15.99 -27.65 -17.04
N PRO A 677 -15.87 -27.83 -15.71
CA PRO A 677 -16.59 -26.99 -14.75
C PRO A 677 -16.08 -25.55 -14.85
N MET A 678 -16.96 -24.58 -14.63
CA MET A 678 -16.60 -23.15 -14.67
C MET A 678 -17.04 -22.44 -13.39
N ILE A 679 -16.13 -21.66 -12.81
CA ILE A 679 -16.45 -20.72 -11.74
C ILE A 679 -16.47 -19.31 -12.33
N VAL A 680 -17.45 -18.51 -11.94
CA VAL A 680 -17.53 -17.10 -12.31
C VAL A 680 -17.20 -16.27 -11.08
N TYR A 681 -16.17 -15.44 -11.19
CA TYR A 681 -15.79 -14.46 -10.17
C TYR A 681 -16.00 -13.06 -10.69
N TYR A 682 -16.57 -12.17 -9.87
CA TYR A 682 -16.85 -10.80 -10.27
C TYR A 682 -16.78 -9.83 -9.10
N TYR A 683 -16.58 -8.56 -9.45
CA TYR A 683 -16.65 -7.44 -8.52
C TYR A 683 -17.07 -6.17 -9.28
N GLU A 684 -16.20 -5.67 -10.16
CA GLU A 684 -16.45 -4.57 -11.10
C GLU A 684 -15.66 -4.87 -12.39
N ARG A 685 -15.09 -3.86 -13.05
CA ARG A 685 -14.24 -4.03 -14.25
C ARG A 685 -12.86 -4.57 -13.86
N ASN A 686 -12.43 -5.66 -14.49
CA ASN A 686 -11.18 -6.39 -14.24
C ASN A 686 -10.37 -6.69 -15.52
N SER A 687 -10.94 -6.49 -16.71
CA SER A 687 -10.33 -6.88 -18.00
C SER A 687 -9.00 -6.20 -18.31
N ASP A 688 -8.76 -5.00 -17.77
CA ASP A 688 -7.47 -4.30 -17.86
C ASP A 688 -6.33 -5.11 -17.20
N GLY A 689 -6.66 -6.06 -16.34
CA GLY A 689 -5.73 -6.98 -15.69
C GLY A 689 -5.36 -8.22 -16.50
N LEU A 690 -5.58 -8.26 -17.82
CA LEU A 690 -5.34 -9.43 -18.69
C LEU A 690 -3.97 -10.09 -18.47
N HIS A 691 -2.91 -9.30 -18.30
CA HIS A 691 -1.55 -9.83 -18.18
C HIS A 691 -1.05 -9.97 -16.73
N LEU A 692 -1.90 -9.74 -15.72
CA LEU A 692 -1.46 -9.77 -14.33
C LEU A 692 -1.20 -11.21 -13.85
N TYR A 693 0.04 -11.47 -13.45
CA TYR A 693 0.43 -12.73 -12.82
C TYR A 693 -0.18 -12.84 -11.42
N THR A 694 -0.83 -13.97 -11.12
CA THR A 694 -1.34 -14.27 -9.76
C THR A 694 -0.55 -15.45 -9.17
N PRO A 695 0.25 -15.27 -8.10
CA PRO A 695 0.95 -16.38 -7.48
C PRO A 695 -0.03 -17.32 -6.75
N PRO A 696 0.27 -18.62 -6.63
CA PRO A 696 -0.45 -19.52 -5.74
C PRO A 696 -0.23 -19.05 -4.30
N ALA A 697 -1.31 -18.69 -3.62
CA ALA A 697 -1.27 -18.22 -2.24
C ALA A 697 -2.56 -18.62 -1.52
N PRO A 698 -2.54 -18.75 -0.18
CA PRO A 698 -3.75 -18.95 0.60
C PRO A 698 -4.73 -17.81 0.37
N SER A 699 -6.00 -18.15 0.15
CA SER A 699 -7.04 -17.17 -0.15
C SER A 699 -7.34 -16.28 1.04
N ARG A 700 -7.39 -14.97 0.80
CA ARG A 700 -7.92 -14.01 1.77
C ARG A 700 -9.46 -14.02 1.83
N SER A 701 -10.12 -14.45 0.76
CA SER A 701 -11.58 -14.35 0.57
C SER A 701 -12.08 -14.74 -0.84
N ILE A 702 -11.21 -14.81 -1.85
CA ILE A 702 -11.59 -15.02 -3.26
C ILE A 702 -10.91 -16.24 -3.90
N VAL A 703 -11.48 -16.73 -5.01
CA VAL A 703 -10.82 -17.75 -5.83
C VAL A 703 -9.49 -17.26 -6.37
N ASN A 704 -8.47 -18.12 -6.35
CA ASN A 704 -7.14 -17.79 -6.88
C ASN A 704 -7.10 -18.07 -8.39
N ARG A 705 -6.72 -17.03 -9.17
CA ARG A 705 -6.76 -17.02 -10.64
C ARG A 705 -5.83 -18.03 -11.32
N THR A 706 -4.91 -18.62 -10.57
CA THR A 706 -3.97 -19.64 -11.07
C THR A 706 -4.31 -21.02 -10.53
N MET A 707 -4.62 -21.12 -9.24
CA MET A 707 -4.88 -22.38 -8.56
C MET A 707 -6.08 -23.16 -9.14
N TYR A 708 -7.19 -22.46 -9.42
CA TYR A 708 -8.41 -23.10 -9.94
C TYR A 708 -8.24 -23.59 -11.39
N PRO A 709 -7.72 -22.78 -12.34
CA PRO A 709 -7.37 -23.28 -13.67
C PRO A 709 -6.41 -24.46 -13.65
N SER A 710 -5.36 -24.41 -12.83
CA SER A 710 -4.42 -25.52 -12.63
C SER A 710 -5.11 -26.84 -12.22
N ASN A 711 -6.25 -26.74 -11.53
CA ASN A 711 -7.06 -27.88 -11.05
C ASN A 711 -8.24 -28.26 -11.95
N GLY A 712 -8.22 -27.79 -13.21
CA GLY A 712 -9.18 -28.17 -14.24
C GLY A 712 -10.50 -27.38 -14.22
N TYR A 713 -10.52 -26.21 -13.56
CA TYR A 713 -11.65 -25.27 -13.67
C TYR A 713 -11.42 -24.28 -14.80
N LEU A 714 -12.48 -23.86 -15.46
CA LEU A 714 -12.49 -22.58 -16.14
C LEU A 714 -12.83 -21.48 -15.12
N LEU A 715 -12.16 -20.35 -15.19
CA LEU A 715 -12.48 -19.20 -14.33
C LEU A 715 -12.82 -18.00 -15.21
N PHE A 716 -14.07 -17.57 -15.17
CA PHE A 716 -14.57 -16.43 -15.92
C PHE A 716 -14.70 -15.21 -15.01
N ILE A 717 -14.14 -14.07 -15.43
CA ILE A 717 -14.20 -12.79 -14.73
C ILE A 717 -14.77 -11.73 -15.68
N PRO A 718 -16.10 -11.49 -15.68
CA PRO A 718 -16.71 -10.46 -16.51
C PRO A 718 -16.45 -9.06 -15.95
N ASP A 719 -16.29 -8.08 -16.85
CA ASP A 719 -16.53 -6.69 -16.48
C ASP A 719 -18.03 -6.45 -16.28
N ILE A 720 -18.35 -5.58 -15.31
CA ILE A 720 -19.72 -5.18 -14.99
C ILE A 720 -19.81 -3.67 -15.08
N THR A 721 -20.90 -3.23 -15.71
CA THR A 721 -21.35 -1.85 -15.81
C THR A 721 -22.61 -1.69 -14.96
N TYR A 722 -22.94 -0.46 -14.56
CA TYR A 722 -24.04 -0.25 -13.64
C TYR A 722 -24.94 0.89 -14.06
N LYS A 723 -26.25 0.61 -13.99
CA LYS A 723 -27.28 1.63 -14.00
C LYS A 723 -27.56 2.09 -12.58
N ILE A 724 -27.52 3.40 -12.34
CA ILE A 724 -27.88 4.00 -11.05
C ILE A 724 -29.30 3.55 -10.63
N GLY A 725 -29.43 3.12 -9.38
CA GLY A 725 -30.64 2.57 -8.77
C GLY A 725 -30.80 1.06 -8.90
N TYR A 726 -30.12 0.43 -9.87
CA TYR A 726 -30.33 -0.98 -10.24
C TYR A 726 -29.02 -1.80 -10.29
N PRO A 727 -28.16 -1.72 -9.26
CA PRO A 727 -26.88 -2.42 -9.27
C PRO A 727 -27.00 -3.95 -9.40
N GLY A 728 -27.96 -4.57 -8.70
CA GLY A 728 -28.16 -6.03 -8.75
C GLY A 728 -28.65 -6.50 -10.11
N GLN A 729 -29.59 -5.75 -10.72
CA GLN A 729 -30.09 -6.04 -12.06
C GLN A 729 -28.99 -5.87 -13.11
N SER A 730 -28.15 -4.84 -13.00
CA SER A 730 -27.02 -4.64 -13.92
C SER A 730 -26.02 -5.81 -13.83
N ALA A 731 -25.71 -6.26 -12.60
CA ALA A 731 -24.86 -7.44 -12.40
C ALA A 731 -25.48 -8.71 -13.02
N TYR A 732 -26.81 -8.90 -12.91
CA TYR A 732 -27.51 -9.99 -13.59
C TYR A 732 -27.37 -9.91 -15.11
N GLU A 733 -27.60 -8.74 -15.70
CA GLU A 733 -27.54 -8.53 -17.14
C GLU A 733 -26.15 -8.79 -17.71
N ASP A 734 -25.11 -8.38 -17.01
CA ASP A 734 -23.73 -8.48 -17.48
C ASP A 734 -23.12 -9.86 -17.24
N VAL A 735 -23.29 -10.41 -16.03
CA VAL A 735 -22.72 -11.71 -15.66
C VAL A 735 -23.42 -12.86 -16.39
N VAL A 736 -24.76 -12.90 -16.37
CA VAL A 736 -25.51 -14.05 -16.91
C VAL A 736 -25.42 -14.10 -18.43
N SER A 737 -25.46 -12.95 -19.11
CA SER A 737 -25.25 -12.89 -20.56
C SER A 737 -23.85 -13.39 -20.97
N GLY A 738 -22.82 -13.04 -20.20
CA GLY A 738 -21.45 -13.51 -20.42
C GLY A 738 -21.33 -15.02 -20.26
N VAL A 739 -21.92 -15.58 -19.19
CA VAL A 739 -21.98 -17.04 -18.99
C VAL A 739 -22.69 -17.73 -20.16
N GLN A 740 -23.85 -17.23 -20.59
CA GLN A 740 -24.58 -17.80 -21.73
C GLN A 740 -23.79 -17.71 -23.04
N ALA A 741 -23.06 -16.62 -23.27
CA ALA A 741 -22.20 -16.47 -24.44
C ALA A 741 -21.06 -17.50 -24.43
N LEU A 742 -20.45 -17.76 -23.27
CA LEU A 742 -19.40 -18.78 -23.15
C LEU A 742 -19.92 -20.21 -23.27
N LEU A 743 -21.11 -20.52 -22.75
CA LEU A 743 -21.73 -21.86 -22.88
C LEU A 743 -21.86 -22.30 -24.34
N LYS A 744 -22.15 -21.37 -25.25
CA LYS A 744 -22.25 -21.62 -26.70
C LYS A 744 -20.94 -22.10 -27.33
N ARG A 745 -19.79 -21.95 -26.66
CA ARG A 745 -18.49 -22.42 -27.15
C ARG A 745 -18.29 -23.93 -27.01
N GLY A 746 -19.18 -24.63 -26.32
CA GLY A 746 -19.25 -26.09 -26.36
C GLY A 746 -18.30 -26.86 -25.44
N TYR A 747 -17.34 -26.21 -24.78
CA TYR A 747 -16.39 -26.87 -23.85
C TYR A 747 -16.68 -26.63 -22.37
N ILE A 748 -17.75 -25.92 -22.01
CA ILE A 748 -18.22 -25.76 -20.63
C ILE A 748 -19.33 -26.78 -20.35
N ASP A 749 -19.31 -27.40 -19.17
CA ASP A 749 -20.43 -28.19 -18.66
C ASP A 749 -21.46 -27.27 -17.98
N GLU A 750 -22.62 -27.13 -18.61
CA GLU A 750 -23.72 -26.28 -18.13
C GLU A 750 -24.28 -26.70 -16.76
N LYS A 751 -24.05 -27.96 -16.33
CA LYS A 751 -24.49 -28.46 -15.03
C LYS A 751 -23.46 -28.22 -13.92
N ARG A 752 -22.29 -27.67 -14.26
CA ARG A 752 -21.14 -27.49 -13.35
C ARG A 752 -20.67 -26.05 -13.37
N LEU A 753 -21.60 -25.13 -13.11
CA LEU A 753 -21.35 -23.70 -12.99
C LEU A 753 -21.33 -23.26 -11.52
N GLY A 754 -20.29 -22.55 -11.11
CA GLY A 754 -20.13 -21.97 -9.78
C GLY A 754 -20.11 -20.44 -9.80
N LEU A 755 -20.60 -19.81 -8.72
CA LEU A 755 -20.45 -18.37 -8.49
C LEU A 755 -19.53 -18.11 -7.30
N GLN A 756 -18.66 -17.10 -7.38
CA GLN A 756 -17.92 -16.61 -6.23
C GLN A 756 -17.78 -15.09 -6.25
N GLY A 757 -17.99 -14.45 -5.10
CA GLY A 757 -17.71 -13.04 -4.94
C GLY A 757 -17.48 -12.67 -3.48
N GLN A 758 -16.79 -11.55 -3.25
CA GLN A 758 -16.48 -11.01 -1.92
C GLN A 758 -16.98 -9.56 -1.82
N SER A 759 -17.48 -9.14 -0.66
CA SER A 759 -17.96 -7.78 -0.39
C SER A 759 -19.05 -7.37 -1.38
N TRP A 760 -18.80 -6.41 -2.27
CA TRP A 760 -19.69 -6.08 -3.38
C TRP A 760 -20.01 -7.28 -4.28
N GLY A 761 -19.00 -8.10 -4.61
CA GLY A 761 -19.20 -9.39 -5.27
C GLY A 761 -20.00 -10.39 -4.43
N GLY A 762 -19.94 -10.29 -3.10
CA GLY A 762 -20.76 -11.08 -2.18
C GLY A 762 -22.23 -10.68 -2.26
N TYR A 763 -22.52 -9.37 -2.27
CA TYR A 763 -23.85 -8.83 -2.58
C TYR A 763 -24.36 -9.31 -3.94
N GLN A 764 -23.56 -9.15 -4.99
CA GLN A 764 -23.92 -9.59 -6.33
C GLN A 764 -24.21 -11.08 -6.38
N THR A 765 -23.41 -11.91 -5.70
CA THR A 765 -23.64 -13.36 -5.60
C THR A 765 -24.98 -13.65 -4.93
N ALA A 766 -25.25 -13.02 -3.79
CA ALA A 766 -26.52 -13.17 -3.09
C ALA A 766 -27.71 -12.71 -3.95
N TYR A 767 -27.57 -11.63 -4.73
CA TYR A 767 -28.61 -11.16 -5.65
C TYR A 767 -28.83 -12.12 -6.82
N LEU A 768 -27.76 -12.54 -7.50
CA LEU A 768 -27.81 -13.41 -8.69
C LEU A 768 -28.56 -14.72 -8.40
N ILE A 769 -28.28 -15.37 -7.28
CA ILE A 769 -28.93 -16.64 -6.91
C ILE A 769 -30.43 -16.52 -6.63
N THR A 770 -30.97 -15.31 -6.41
CA THR A 770 -32.43 -15.07 -6.36
C THR A 770 -33.08 -14.98 -7.73
N ARG A 771 -32.28 -14.81 -8.80
CA ARG A 771 -32.74 -14.52 -10.17
C ARG A 771 -32.41 -15.64 -11.18
N THR A 772 -31.61 -16.62 -10.79
CA THR A 772 -31.05 -17.62 -11.71
C THR A 772 -31.57 -19.04 -11.51
N LYS A 773 -32.43 -19.27 -10.50
CA LYS A 773 -32.93 -20.62 -10.15
C LYS A 773 -31.76 -21.62 -10.06
N LYS A 774 -31.86 -22.80 -10.71
CA LYS A 774 -30.81 -23.84 -10.73
C LYS A 774 -29.72 -23.67 -11.81
N MET A 775 -29.57 -22.51 -12.42
CA MET A 775 -28.51 -22.29 -13.43
C MET A 775 -27.11 -22.55 -12.85
N PHE A 776 -26.87 -22.22 -11.58
CA PHE A 776 -25.61 -22.47 -10.90
C PHE A 776 -25.76 -23.62 -9.90
N ALA A 777 -24.80 -24.55 -9.94
CA ALA A 777 -24.75 -25.72 -9.08
C ALA A 777 -24.27 -25.41 -7.66
N ALA A 778 -23.48 -24.34 -7.49
CA ALA A 778 -23.02 -23.86 -6.19
C ALA A 778 -22.64 -22.37 -6.23
N ALA A 779 -22.75 -21.68 -5.10
CA ALA A 779 -22.30 -20.30 -4.96
C ALA A 779 -21.56 -20.10 -3.64
N MET A 780 -20.55 -19.23 -3.64
CA MET A 780 -19.92 -18.73 -2.42
C MET A 780 -19.98 -17.20 -2.36
N ALA A 781 -20.61 -16.67 -1.30
CA ALA A 781 -20.68 -15.24 -1.03
C ALA A 781 -19.83 -14.89 0.20
N GLY A 782 -18.74 -14.16 -0.01
CA GLY A 782 -17.91 -13.60 1.06
C GLY A 782 -18.40 -12.22 1.47
N ALA A 783 -18.60 -12.01 2.78
CA ALA A 783 -19.10 -10.77 3.40
C ALA A 783 -20.26 -10.12 2.61
N PRO A 784 -21.35 -10.86 2.32
CA PRO A 784 -22.44 -10.33 1.51
C PRO A 784 -23.20 -9.21 2.25
N VAL A 785 -23.73 -8.25 1.49
CA VAL A 785 -24.83 -7.40 1.96
C VAL A 785 -26.13 -8.08 1.51
N ALA A 786 -26.95 -8.51 2.47
CA ALA A 786 -28.21 -9.20 2.21
C ALA A 786 -29.43 -8.27 2.31
N ASN A 787 -29.32 -7.23 3.13
CA ASN A 787 -30.36 -6.28 3.45
C ASN A 787 -29.78 -4.86 3.44
N MET A 788 -29.93 -4.17 2.32
CA MET A 788 -29.45 -2.81 2.15
C MET A 788 -30.16 -1.81 3.06
N THR A 789 -31.35 -2.12 3.60
CA THR A 789 -32.04 -1.22 4.53
C THR A 789 -31.35 -1.18 5.89
N SER A 790 -31.08 -2.34 6.51
CA SER A 790 -30.36 -2.43 7.79
C SER A 790 -28.88 -2.04 7.62
N ALA A 791 -28.26 -2.41 6.50
CA ALA A 791 -26.87 -2.06 6.24
C ALA A 791 -26.64 -0.58 5.87
N TYR A 792 -27.67 0.16 5.45
CA TYR A 792 -27.59 1.61 5.20
C TYR A 792 -27.43 2.40 6.50
N GLY A 793 -28.21 2.04 7.54
CA GLY A 793 -28.14 2.66 8.87
C GLY A 793 -26.96 2.22 9.74
N GLY A 794 -26.08 1.35 9.23
CA GLY A 794 -24.93 0.83 9.97
C GLY A 794 -23.69 1.73 9.91
N ILE A 795 -22.67 1.34 10.69
CA ILE A 795 -21.35 1.98 10.71
C ILE A 795 -20.33 1.14 9.94
N ARG A 796 -19.43 1.82 9.23
CA ARG A 796 -18.20 1.22 8.71
C ARG A 796 -17.15 1.27 9.83
N TRP A 797 -17.20 0.32 10.77
CA TRP A 797 -16.38 0.31 11.98
C TRP A 797 -14.86 0.38 11.75
N GLU A 798 -14.35 0.04 10.57
CA GLU A 798 -12.93 0.25 10.24
C GLU A 798 -12.55 1.74 10.18
N SER A 799 -13.44 2.59 9.66
CA SER A 799 -13.25 4.05 9.55
C SER A 799 -14.05 4.85 10.57
N GLY A 800 -15.07 4.26 11.19
CA GLY A 800 -16.02 4.94 12.08
C GLY A 800 -17.12 5.74 11.37
N LEU A 801 -17.00 5.93 10.05
CA LEU A 801 -17.98 6.61 9.22
C LEU A 801 -19.35 5.90 9.17
N SER A 802 -20.40 6.70 8.97
CA SER A 802 -21.70 6.21 8.47
C SER A 802 -21.52 5.51 7.11
N ARG A 803 -22.36 4.52 6.83
CA ARG A 803 -22.36 3.82 5.54
C ARG A 803 -23.21 4.51 4.47
N MET A 804 -23.96 5.56 4.82
CA MET A 804 -24.95 6.17 3.94
C MET A 804 -24.38 6.64 2.60
N PHE A 805 -23.22 7.33 2.62
CA PHE A 805 -22.55 7.76 1.38
C PHE A 805 -22.26 6.62 0.41
N GLN A 806 -21.98 5.41 0.92
CA GLN A 806 -21.66 4.25 0.08
C GLN A 806 -22.87 3.84 -0.77
N TYR A 807 -24.07 3.96 -0.22
CA TYR A 807 -25.31 3.64 -0.92
C TYR A 807 -25.78 4.78 -1.81
N GLU A 808 -25.69 6.01 -1.33
CA GLU A 808 -26.21 7.18 -2.03
C GLU A 808 -25.29 7.65 -3.16
N LYS A 809 -23.97 7.59 -2.97
CA LYS A 809 -23.00 8.26 -3.84
C LYS A 809 -21.95 7.34 -4.46
N ALA A 810 -21.64 6.20 -3.82
CA ALA A 810 -20.54 5.34 -4.25
C ALA A 810 -21.01 3.95 -4.69
N GLN A 811 -20.29 2.90 -4.28
CA GLN A 811 -20.34 1.55 -4.85
C GLN A 811 -21.73 0.90 -4.91
N SER A 812 -22.65 1.16 -3.97
CA SER A 812 -23.99 0.55 -4.06
C SER A 812 -24.90 1.24 -5.05
N ARG A 813 -24.55 2.44 -5.53
CA ARG A 813 -25.18 3.12 -6.67
C ARG A 813 -26.69 3.29 -6.56
N ILE A 814 -27.27 3.35 -5.36
CA ILE A 814 -28.73 3.56 -5.20
C ILE A 814 -29.13 4.96 -5.66
N GLY A 815 -28.26 5.95 -5.42
CA GLY A 815 -28.41 7.30 -5.96
C GLY A 815 -29.40 8.20 -5.23
N ALA A 816 -30.01 7.72 -4.14
CA ALA A 816 -30.94 8.44 -3.29
C ALA A 816 -30.91 7.84 -1.88
N SER A 817 -31.29 8.61 -0.87
CA SER A 817 -31.40 8.15 0.51
C SER A 817 -32.53 7.10 0.67
N LEU A 818 -32.49 6.37 1.79
CA LEU A 818 -33.49 5.35 2.11
C LEU A 818 -34.91 5.93 2.18
N TRP A 819 -35.06 7.17 2.65
CA TRP A 819 -36.35 7.83 2.78
C TRP A 819 -36.88 8.39 1.46
N GLU A 820 -36.01 8.78 0.54
CA GLU A 820 -36.42 9.25 -0.79
C GLU A 820 -36.87 8.10 -1.70
N LYS A 821 -36.16 6.96 -1.67
CA LYS A 821 -36.44 5.81 -2.55
C LYS A 821 -36.43 4.46 -1.82
N PRO A 822 -37.29 4.24 -0.82
CA PRO A 822 -37.27 3.02 0.00
C PRO A 822 -37.44 1.73 -0.81
N LYS A 823 -38.23 1.78 -1.89
CA LYS A 823 -38.45 0.63 -2.77
C LYS A 823 -37.16 0.14 -3.45
N LEU A 824 -36.23 1.04 -3.82
CA LEU A 824 -34.97 0.63 -4.44
C LEU A 824 -34.09 -0.15 -3.46
N TYR A 825 -34.09 0.22 -2.18
CA TYR A 825 -33.35 -0.52 -1.16
C TYR A 825 -33.94 -1.92 -0.93
N LEU A 826 -35.27 -2.04 -0.92
CA LEU A 826 -35.95 -3.34 -0.80
C LEU A 826 -35.70 -4.22 -2.04
N GLU A 827 -35.85 -3.67 -3.23
CA GLU A 827 -35.64 -4.38 -4.50
C GLU A 827 -34.20 -4.90 -4.66
N ASN A 828 -33.22 -4.10 -4.22
CA ASN A 828 -31.82 -4.49 -4.26
C ASN A 828 -31.38 -5.31 -3.04
N SER A 829 -32.27 -5.73 -2.13
CA SER A 829 -31.92 -6.54 -0.96
C SER A 829 -32.24 -8.02 -1.18
N PRO A 830 -31.23 -8.90 -1.38
CA PRO A 830 -31.46 -10.33 -1.64
C PRO A 830 -32.27 -11.06 -0.57
N LEU A 831 -32.20 -10.60 0.68
CA LEU A 831 -32.93 -11.17 1.82
C LEU A 831 -34.43 -11.33 1.54
N PHE A 832 -35.06 -10.33 0.91
CA PHE A 832 -36.50 -10.33 0.63
C PHE A 832 -36.91 -11.21 -0.57
N SER A 833 -35.94 -11.86 -1.22
CA SER A 833 -36.17 -12.86 -2.26
C SER A 833 -35.46 -14.18 -1.95
N ALA A 834 -35.10 -14.43 -0.68
CA ALA A 834 -34.40 -15.64 -0.26
C ALA A 834 -35.23 -16.92 -0.52
N ASP A 835 -36.56 -16.82 -0.57
CA ASP A 835 -37.51 -17.87 -0.95
C ASP A 835 -37.32 -18.34 -2.41
N LYS A 836 -36.67 -17.55 -3.27
CA LYS A 836 -36.38 -17.91 -4.67
C LYS A 836 -35.02 -18.59 -4.89
N ILE A 837 -34.16 -18.64 -3.87
CA ILE A 837 -32.81 -19.21 -3.98
C ILE A 837 -32.88 -20.74 -4.07
N GLU A 838 -32.38 -21.35 -5.15
CA GLU A 838 -32.29 -22.82 -5.27
C GLU A 838 -30.85 -23.34 -5.27
N THR A 839 -29.87 -22.46 -5.45
CA THR A 839 -28.44 -22.78 -5.47
C THR A 839 -27.90 -22.97 -4.05
N PRO A 840 -27.19 -24.08 -3.75
CA PRO A 840 -26.45 -24.25 -2.50
C PRO A 840 -25.45 -23.12 -2.25
N LEU A 841 -25.46 -22.55 -1.04
CA LEU A 841 -24.69 -21.34 -0.73
C LEU A 841 -23.68 -21.57 0.40
N LEU A 842 -22.41 -21.25 0.14
CA LEU A 842 -21.38 -21.06 1.16
C LEU A 842 -21.20 -19.58 1.48
N ILE A 843 -21.44 -19.18 2.72
CA ILE A 843 -21.20 -17.82 3.20
C ILE A 843 -19.86 -17.81 3.95
N MET A 844 -19.03 -16.80 3.70
CA MET A 844 -17.89 -16.49 4.58
C MET A 844 -18.11 -15.10 5.15
N HIS A 845 -18.26 -14.93 6.47
CA HIS A 845 -18.39 -13.61 7.09
C HIS A 845 -17.76 -13.63 8.48
N ASN A 846 -16.83 -12.69 8.72
CA ASN A 846 -16.08 -12.63 9.97
C ASN A 846 -16.75 -11.69 10.97
N ASP A 847 -16.62 -11.99 12.26
CA ASP A 847 -17.30 -11.28 13.35
C ASP A 847 -16.68 -9.92 13.70
N ALA A 848 -15.44 -9.66 13.29
CA ALA A 848 -14.78 -8.36 13.41
C ALA A 848 -14.74 -7.58 12.08
N ASP A 849 -15.57 -7.93 11.10
CA ASP A 849 -15.70 -7.21 9.84
C ASP A 849 -16.23 -5.79 10.08
N GLY A 850 -15.35 -4.80 9.92
CA GLY A 850 -15.70 -3.39 10.05
C GLY A 850 -16.05 -2.71 8.72
N ALA A 851 -16.10 -3.44 7.61
CA ALA A 851 -16.48 -2.92 6.30
C ALA A 851 -17.86 -3.41 5.83
N VAL A 852 -18.36 -4.57 6.27
CA VAL A 852 -19.74 -5.03 6.08
C VAL A 852 -20.26 -5.62 7.40
N PRO A 853 -21.42 -5.19 7.93
CA PRO A 853 -21.89 -5.67 9.22
C PRO A 853 -22.08 -7.18 9.21
N TRP A 854 -21.48 -7.87 10.19
CA TRP A 854 -21.52 -9.33 10.31
C TRP A 854 -22.93 -9.93 10.26
N TYR A 855 -23.91 -9.21 10.81
CA TYR A 855 -25.31 -9.59 10.79
C TYR A 855 -25.89 -9.76 9.37
N GLN A 856 -25.30 -9.18 8.33
CA GLN A 856 -25.76 -9.40 6.95
C GLN A 856 -25.58 -10.85 6.50
N GLY A 857 -24.46 -11.48 6.87
CA GLY A 857 -24.25 -12.91 6.65
C GLY A 857 -25.20 -13.77 7.47
N ILE A 858 -25.44 -13.39 8.74
CA ILE A 858 -26.37 -14.08 9.64
C ILE A 858 -27.81 -14.01 9.12
N GLU A 859 -28.29 -12.83 8.70
CA GLU A 859 -29.64 -12.61 8.17
C GLU A 859 -29.90 -13.55 6.97
N LEU A 860 -28.97 -13.61 6.02
CA LEU A 860 -29.08 -14.49 4.86
C LEU A 860 -29.01 -15.99 5.23
N PHE A 861 -28.07 -16.37 6.10
CA PHE A 861 -27.96 -17.75 6.58
C PHE A 861 -29.24 -18.21 7.27
N MET A 862 -29.78 -17.39 8.18
CA MET A 862 -30.98 -17.72 8.94
C MET A 862 -32.23 -17.78 8.06
N ALA A 863 -32.33 -16.91 7.05
CA ALA A 863 -33.42 -16.98 6.07
C ALA A 863 -33.40 -18.31 5.30
N LEU A 864 -32.25 -18.69 4.74
CA LEU A 864 -32.12 -19.96 3.99
C LEU A 864 -32.32 -21.18 4.89
N LYS A 865 -31.78 -21.15 6.12
CA LYS A 865 -32.01 -22.20 7.12
C LYS A 865 -33.50 -22.37 7.43
N ARG A 866 -34.24 -21.28 7.65
CA ARG A 866 -35.69 -21.32 7.92
C ARG A 866 -36.48 -21.90 6.74
N LEU A 867 -36.01 -21.67 5.52
CA LEU A 867 -36.58 -22.15 4.28
C LEU A 867 -36.14 -23.58 3.92
N GLY A 868 -35.31 -24.24 4.74
CA GLY A 868 -34.84 -25.60 4.48
C GLY A 868 -33.88 -25.72 3.29
N LYS A 869 -33.14 -24.66 2.98
CA LYS A 869 -32.25 -24.59 1.81
C LYS A 869 -30.79 -24.89 2.20
N PRO A 870 -30.00 -25.60 1.36
CA PRO A 870 -28.60 -25.89 1.66
C PRO A 870 -27.76 -24.61 1.79
N VAL A 871 -27.27 -24.36 3.01
CA VAL A 871 -26.44 -23.20 3.31
C VAL A 871 -25.41 -23.52 4.40
N TRP A 872 -24.21 -23.00 4.25
CA TRP A 872 -23.13 -23.07 5.24
C TRP A 872 -22.60 -21.67 5.51
N MET A 873 -22.10 -21.43 6.72
CA MET A 873 -21.44 -20.17 7.08
C MET A 873 -20.10 -20.45 7.75
N LEU A 874 -19.03 -19.90 7.18
CA LEU A 874 -17.70 -19.86 7.77
C LEU A 874 -17.51 -18.52 8.46
N ASN A 875 -17.24 -18.56 9.76
CA ASN A 875 -16.93 -17.39 10.56
C ASN A 875 -15.53 -17.52 11.16
N TYR A 876 -14.57 -16.73 10.66
CA TYR A 876 -13.23 -16.67 11.24
C TYR A 876 -13.19 -15.63 12.35
N ASN A 877 -13.19 -16.10 13.60
CA ASN A 877 -13.29 -15.22 14.76
C ASN A 877 -12.08 -14.28 14.87
N GLY A 878 -12.36 -13.00 15.11
CA GLY A 878 -11.38 -11.93 15.27
C GLY A 878 -10.73 -11.47 13.95
N GLU A 879 -11.17 -11.97 12.79
CA GLU A 879 -10.73 -11.46 11.49
C GLU A 879 -11.63 -10.31 11.03
N ALA A 880 -11.04 -9.35 10.32
CA ALA A 880 -11.76 -8.23 9.73
C ALA A 880 -12.40 -8.60 8.39
N HIS A 881 -12.62 -7.62 7.51
CA HIS A 881 -13.31 -7.81 6.23
C HIS A 881 -12.68 -8.83 5.27
N ASN A 882 -11.35 -8.89 5.26
CA ASN A 882 -10.58 -9.91 4.55
C ASN A 882 -9.68 -10.63 5.54
N LEU A 883 -9.44 -11.92 5.31
CA LEU A 883 -8.55 -12.69 6.18
C LEU A 883 -7.12 -12.13 6.10
N THR A 884 -6.47 -12.08 7.26
CA THR A 884 -5.09 -11.61 7.44
C THR A 884 -4.22 -12.67 8.11
N GLN A 885 -4.79 -13.51 8.98
CA GLN A 885 -4.05 -14.58 9.62
C GLN A 885 -3.89 -15.74 8.64
N ARG A 886 -2.63 -16.11 8.36
CA ARG A 886 -2.29 -17.15 7.38
C ARG A 886 -2.97 -18.49 7.61
N LYS A 887 -3.14 -18.91 8.87
CA LYS A 887 -3.86 -20.14 9.21
C LYS A 887 -5.32 -20.14 8.72
N ASN A 888 -6.01 -19.00 8.84
CA ASN A 888 -7.40 -18.84 8.43
C ASN A 888 -7.49 -18.79 6.90
N MET A 889 -6.54 -18.11 6.24
CA MET A 889 -6.45 -18.10 4.78
C MET A 889 -6.23 -19.50 4.18
N LYS A 890 -5.41 -20.34 4.85
CA LYS A 890 -5.19 -21.74 4.47
C LYS A 890 -6.46 -22.58 4.64
N ASP A 891 -7.14 -22.48 5.80
CA ASP A 891 -8.42 -23.18 6.04
C ASP A 891 -9.49 -22.79 5.02
N LEU A 892 -9.65 -21.49 4.72
CA LEU A 892 -10.60 -21.03 3.69
C LEU A 892 -10.30 -21.64 2.32
N SER A 893 -9.02 -21.68 1.94
CA SER A 893 -8.62 -22.25 0.64
C SER A 893 -9.06 -23.70 0.50
N ILE A 894 -8.89 -24.49 1.57
CA ILE A 894 -9.29 -25.90 1.62
C ILE A 894 -10.82 -26.01 1.54
N ARG A 895 -11.56 -25.30 2.39
CA ARG A 895 -13.03 -25.41 2.45
C ARG A 895 -13.69 -24.92 1.18
N MET A 896 -13.21 -23.81 0.61
CA MET A 896 -13.72 -23.28 -0.65
C MET A 896 -13.45 -24.26 -1.80
N GLN A 897 -12.26 -24.87 -1.86
CA GLN A 897 -11.97 -25.88 -2.87
C GLN A 897 -12.84 -27.13 -2.70
N GLN A 898 -12.97 -27.66 -1.49
CA GLN A 898 -13.82 -28.82 -1.22
C GLN A 898 -15.29 -28.58 -1.57
N PHE A 899 -15.80 -27.39 -1.26
CA PHE A 899 -17.17 -26.99 -1.59
C PHE A 899 -17.42 -27.02 -3.11
N PHE A 900 -16.54 -26.38 -3.89
CA PHE A 900 -16.67 -26.40 -5.35
C PHE A 900 -16.38 -27.79 -5.95
N ASP A 901 -15.39 -28.53 -5.45
CA ASP A 901 -15.05 -29.86 -5.92
C ASP A 901 -16.24 -30.84 -5.74
N HIS A 902 -16.97 -30.73 -4.63
CA HIS A 902 -18.19 -31.52 -4.41
C HIS A 902 -19.25 -31.25 -5.49
N TYR A 903 -19.65 -29.99 -5.65
CA TYR A 903 -20.76 -29.62 -6.53
C TYR A 903 -20.41 -29.61 -8.02
N LEU A 904 -19.17 -29.28 -8.37
CA LEU A 904 -18.75 -29.07 -9.75
C LEU A 904 -17.89 -30.21 -10.30
N LYS A 905 -17.29 -31.04 -9.45
CA LYS A 905 -16.46 -32.19 -9.88
C LYS A 905 -16.99 -33.53 -9.38
N GLY A 906 -18.02 -33.54 -8.53
CA GLY A 906 -18.59 -34.76 -7.96
C GLY A 906 -17.70 -35.41 -6.90
N ALA A 907 -16.81 -34.64 -6.27
CA ALA A 907 -16.03 -35.14 -5.14
C ALA A 907 -16.97 -35.50 -3.97
N PRO A 908 -16.59 -36.45 -3.09
CA PRO A 908 -17.35 -36.73 -1.88
C PRO A 908 -17.57 -35.47 -1.03
N MET A 909 -18.70 -35.41 -0.34
CA MET A 909 -18.99 -34.28 0.56
C MET A 909 -18.05 -34.35 1.78
N PRO A 910 -17.34 -33.26 2.13
CA PRO A 910 -16.51 -33.25 3.35
C PRO A 910 -17.39 -33.26 4.61
N ARG A 911 -16.87 -33.83 5.69
CA ARG A 911 -17.59 -33.97 6.96
C ARG A 911 -18.10 -32.63 7.50
N TRP A 912 -17.30 -31.56 7.39
CA TRP A 912 -17.72 -30.23 7.81
C TRP A 912 -18.96 -29.71 7.07
N MET A 913 -19.21 -30.16 5.83
CA MET A 913 -20.44 -29.83 5.09
C MET A 913 -21.61 -30.72 5.51
N LYS A 914 -21.38 -32.03 5.66
CA LYS A 914 -22.44 -33.01 5.96
C LYS A 914 -22.98 -32.89 7.38
N GLU A 915 -22.07 -32.76 8.36
CA GLU A 915 -22.38 -32.85 9.81
C GLU A 915 -22.15 -31.54 10.55
N GLY A 916 -21.38 -30.60 9.96
CA GLY A 916 -20.85 -29.45 10.68
C GLY A 916 -19.65 -29.80 11.56
N VAL A 917 -19.15 -28.82 12.31
CA VAL A 917 -18.10 -29.03 13.34
C VAL A 917 -18.60 -28.41 14.65
N PRO A 918 -18.94 -29.22 15.67
CA PRO A 918 -19.39 -28.71 16.96
C PRO A 918 -18.38 -27.79 17.63
N ALA A 919 -18.85 -26.82 18.41
CA ALA A 919 -17.98 -25.87 19.11
C ALA A 919 -16.96 -26.55 20.04
N ILE A 920 -17.32 -27.72 20.61
CA ILE A 920 -16.44 -28.54 21.45
C ILE A 920 -15.30 -29.23 20.66
N GLU A 921 -15.48 -29.46 19.36
CA GLU A 921 -14.46 -30.06 18.49
C GLU A 921 -13.59 -29.00 17.82
N LYS A 922 -13.97 -27.72 17.92
CA LYS A 922 -13.23 -26.61 17.35
C LYS A 922 -11.79 -26.62 17.88
N THR A 923 -10.82 -26.45 16.98
CA THR A 923 -9.36 -26.55 17.23
C THR A 923 -8.81 -27.96 17.45
N ILE A 924 -9.67 -28.98 17.56
CA ILE A 924 -9.29 -30.39 17.67
C ILE A 924 -9.48 -31.10 16.33
N ASN A 925 -10.71 -31.08 15.80
CA ASN A 925 -11.07 -31.68 14.52
C ASN A 925 -11.57 -30.58 13.57
N MET A 926 -10.98 -30.48 12.39
CA MET A 926 -11.37 -29.46 11.40
C MET A 926 -12.46 -29.95 10.43
N GLY A 927 -12.75 -31.26 10.42
CA GLY A 927 -13.77 -31.90 9.58
C GLY A 927 -13.42 -31.93 8.09
N TYR A 928 -12.14 -31.88 7.74
CA TYR A 928 -11.68 -31.86 6.34
C TYR A 928 -11.83 -33.22 5.65
N GLU A 929 -11.87 -34.31 6.41
CA GLU A 929 -12.08 -35.66 5.92
C GLU A 929 -13.40 -35.78 5.16
N PHE A 930 -13.43 -36.65 4.15
CA PHE A 930 -14.66 -36.95 3.42
C PHE A 930 -15.56 -37.86 4.24
N ALA A 931 -16.85 -37.55 4.26
CA ALA A 931 -17.80 -38.41 4.93
C ALA A 931 -18.00 -39.70 4.11
N ASN A 932 -17.91 -40.85 4.78
CA ASN A 932 -18.24 -42.15 4.20
C ASN A 932 -19.72 -42.23 3.80
#